data_AF-A0A6A0INU0-F1
#
_entry.id   AF-A0A6A0INU0-F1
#
_cell.length_a   1.000
_cell.length_b   1.000
_cell.length_c   1.000
_cell.angle_alpha   90.00
_cell.angle_beta   90.00
_cell.angle_gamma   90.00
#
_symmetry.space_group_name_H-M   'P 1'
#
loop_
_entity.id
_entity.type
_entity.pdbx_description
1 polymer ?
#
loop_
_entity_poly.entity_id
_entity_poly.type
_entity_poly.pdbx_seq_one_letter_code
_entity_poly.pdbx_strand_id
1 'polypeptide(L)'
;MSSRWSTRWLRLLPALLALTGCMVGKRPTPYGDERLPLAVDASTLFVPVVLSSTGAEGSFFTSEMTLTNRGTTTATIAYTYTAQTGGGTGTATDTIAAGTQRVVPDAIEYLRGLGVPIPATGNRVGTLRAAFGGLSSPSAGAITVRTSTPVPVGSAPTGRAGLAYAGVPAYQLLTGTSWLCGLRQTGADRSNVAVQNTGSAGQGDLTLRATFYAGDGSSAGGSAQVTLSPGGFHQWRLTEIASAAANGYVKVEVVAGTAPYYAYAVINDNANSDGSFVTPLVESSLLSRGGLSLPVVVENPTYSTEVVLTNFGSVPRQLTLAFVSEVITSADDAATTSITLAPGEQLIIPAYVQYLREQHVAGVPAAGPTFVGSLFATPSGGDVSGLFLGGRTVNPGGGGRYGLFYVARPFGTSAGASEAWLYGLQQDAENRTNLALLATGETDTAPVTLRVELFDGATGSLAATVEGAATTLAARQFTQISAILQTYAPNVRQGYARVTRTGGANGFVAYAVVNDGGQPGQRSGDGAFVAMSLDTSLSVTFSGTWNNTTFGSSGAASLVISGDTYTQQYTSTSTLGGNVFGSAAPPAEHVSGVFTLAGGTFAESSAFFGNSSTTVTPDGRITGALSDIPSPSVSRTTFTGTIVPPSLQAQTITIDSTIFFRAGGSAQCVATLNRRP
;
A
#
# COMPACT_ATOMS: atom_id res chain seq x y z
N MET A 1 28.81 -16.90 8.73
CA MET A 1 27.65 -17.77 9.05
C MET A 1 26.37 -16.94 8.94
N SER A 2 26.08 -16.50 7.72
CA SER A 2 25.03 -15.56 7.33
C SER A 2 24.03 -16.29 6.43
N SER A 3 23.26 -17.22 7.00
CA SER A 3 22.31 -18.01 6.22
C SER A 3 21.25 -18.59 7.15
N ARG A 4 20.41 -17.72 7.69
CA ARG A 4 19.20 -18.11 8.42
C ARG A 4 18.38 -16.84 8.55
N TRP A 5 17.21 -16.83 7.91
CA TRP A 5 16.10 -15.87 8.14
C TRP A 5 16.07 -14.58 7.31
N SER A 6 15.85 -14.75 6.00
CA SER A 6 15.01 -13.84 5.18
C SER A 6 13.79 -14.59 4.59
N THR A 7 13.44 -15.72 5.20
CA THR A 7 12.72 -16.84 4.59
C THR A 7 11.24 -16.88 4.97
N ARG A 8 10.37 -16.00 4.46
CA ARG A 8 8.91 -16.22 4.60
C ARG A 8 7.99 -15.83 3.44
N TRP A 9 8.49 -15.30 2.33
CA TRP A 9 7.63 -14.46 1.46
C TRP A 9 7.23 -15.02 0.08
N LEU A 10 7.59 -16.25 -0.29
CA LEU A 10 7.13 -16.90 -1.53
C LEU A 10 6.89 -18.40 -1.35
N ARG A 11 6.34 -18.75 -0.19
CA ARG A 11 6.08 -20.14 0.19
C ARG A 11 4.80 -20.68 -0.44
N LEU A 12 4.33 -20.14 -1.56
CA LEU A 12 2.91 -20.22 -1.89
C LEU A 12 2.53 -20.42 -3.35
N LEU A 13 3.46 -20.74 -4.25
CA LEU A 13 3.11 -20.88 -5.66
C LEU A 13 3.84 -22.06 -6.27
N PRO A 14 3.16 -23.21 -6.34
CA PRO A 14 2.61 -23.61 -7.62
C PRO A 14 1.36 -24.49 -7.44
N ALA A 15 0.19 -23.86 -7.47
CA ALA A 15 -1.06 -24.56 -7.72
C ALA A 15 -1.18 -25.07 -9.15
N LEU A 16 -0.45 -24.48 -10.10
CA LEU A 16 -0.85 -24.50 -11.51
C LEU A 16 -0.02 -25.36 -12.47
N LEU A 17 1.00 -26.05 -11.99
CA LEU A 17 1.77 -26.94 -12.87
C LEU A 17 1.31 -28.38 -12.85
N ALA A 18 0.49 -28.73 -11.88
CA ALA A 18 -0.39 -29.87 -12.04
C ALA A 18 -1.60 -29.58 -12.90
N LEU A 19 -1.89 -28.29 -13.11
CA LEU A 19 -3.09 -27.88 -13.81
C LEU A 19 -3.06 -28.29 -15.26
N THR A 20 -1.90 -28.29 -15.92
CA THR A 20 -1.93 -28.30 -17.38
C THR A 20 -1.31 -29.51 -18.03
N GLY A 21 -0.57 -30.36 -17.30
CA GLY A 21 0.26 -31.40 -17.93
C GLY A 21 -0.50 -32.33 -18.87
N CYS A 22 -1.78 -32.59 -18.65
CA CYS A 22 -2.30 -33.86 -19.09
C CYS A 22 -3.81 -33.92 -19.35
N MET A 23 -4.42 -33.03 -20.15
CA MET A 23 -5.82 -33.19 -20.62
C MET A 23 -6.13 -32.43 -21.93
N VAL A 24 -6.75 -33.10 -22.93
CA VAL A 24 -7.84 -32.58 -23.82
C VAL A 24 -8.63 -33.71 -24.46
N GLY A 25 -9.94 -33.49 -24.61
CA GLY A 25 -10.75 -34.08 -25.68
C GLY A 25 -11.87 -33.14 -26.17
N LYS A 26 -11.56 -32.08 -26.93
CA LYS A 26 -12.40 -31.52 -28.03
C LYS A 26 -11.73 -30.31 -28.71
N ARG A 27 -11.95 -30.17 -30.02
CA ARG A 27 -11.46 -29.08 -30.90
C ARG A 27 -12.05 -27.70 -30.55
N PRO A 28 -11.22 -26.63 -30.56
CA PRO A 28 -11.69 -25.28 -30.84
C PRO A 28 -11.10 -24.69 -32.14
N THR A 29 -11.85 -23.75 -32.71
CA THR A 29 -11.54 -22.87 -33.86
C THR A 29 -10.42 -21.86 -33.54
N PRO A 30 -9.74 -21.29 -34.56
CA PRO A 30 -8.53 -20.50 -34.35
C PRO A 30 -8.85 -19.09 -33.83
N TYR A 31 -8.22 -18.69 -32.71
CA TYR A 31 -8.09 -17.30 -32.28
C TYR A 31 -6.63 -16.87 -32.39
N GLY A 32 -6.45 -15.61 -32.81
CA GLY A 32 -5.18 -15.02 -33.24
C GLY A 32 -4.15 -14.88 -32.13
N ASP A 33 -2.89 -15.02 -32.57
CA ASP A 33 -1.67 -14.84 -31.81
C ASP A 33 -1.44 -13.33 -31.56
N GLU A 34 -1.97 -12.78 -30.47
CA GLU A 34 -1.53 -11.47 -29.96
C GLU A 34 -0.28 -11.68 -29.11
N ARG A 35 0.88 -11.55 -29.76
CA ARG A 35 2.14 -11.29 -29.07
C ARG A 35 2.02 -9.96 -28.35
N LEU A 36 1.85 -9.98 -27.03
CA LEU A 36 2.11 -8.82 -26.20
C LEU A 36 3.60 -8.46 -26.35
N PRO A 37 3.94 -7.25 -26.85
CA PRO A 37 5.33 -6.83 -26.92
C PRO A 37 5.89 -6.78 -25.50
N LEU A 38 7.13 -7.27 -25.35
CA LEU A 38 7.96 -7.02 -24.17
C LEU A 38 8.02 -5.50 -23.99
N ALA A 39 7.27 -4.99 -23.02
CA ALA A 39 7.25 -3.57 -22.71
C ALA A 39 8.64 -3.18 -22.20
N VAL A 40 9.25 -2.20 -22.86
CA VAL A 40 10.34 -1.38 -22.32
C VAL A 40 9.91 -0.89 -20.93
N ASP A 41 10.79 -1.02 -19.92
CA ASP A 41 10.51 -0.76 -18.50
C ASP A 41 9.66 0.50 -18.28
N ALA A 42 8.36 0.27 -18.13
CA ALA A 42 7.35 1.30 -17.98
C ALA A 42 6.70 1.17 -16.60
N SER A 43 6.69 2.26 -15.84
CA SER A 43 6.01 2.35 -14.56
C SER A 43 4.85 3.31 -14.69
N THR A 44 3.64 2.88 -14.34
CA THR A 44 2.48 3.77 -14.32
C THR A 44 2.07 4.04 -12.89
N LEU A 45 2.08 5.32 -12.51
CA LEU A 45 1.57 5.80 -11.23
C LEU A 45 0.23 6.49 -11.44
N PHE A 46 -0.72 6.18 -10.56
CA PHE A 46 -2.00 6.86 -10.48
C PHE A 46 -1.99 7.82 -9.30
N VAL A 47 -2.04 9.12 -9.57
CA VAL A 47 -2.15 10.17 -8.56
C VAL A 47 -3.63 10.37 -8.26
N PRO A 48 -4.08 10.17 -6.99
CA PRO A 48 -5.48 10.25 -6.63
C PRO A 48 -6.13 11.55 -7.10
N VAL A 49 -5.60 12.71 -6.72
CA VAL A 49 -6.20 13.98 -7.15
C VAL A 49 -5.14 15.04 -7.36
N VAL A 50 -5.33 15.87 -8.39
CA VAL A 50 -4.68 17.16 -8.54
C VAL A 50 -5.76 18.21 -8.76
N LEU A 51 -5.65 19.34 -8.08
CA LEU A 51 -6.70 20.34 -8.11
C LEU A 51 -6.21 21.77 -7.91
N SER A 52 -7.08 22.68 -8.37
CA SER A 52 -7.12 24.09 -8.00
C SER A 52 -8.59 24.44 -7.87
N SER A 53 -9.10 24.50 -6.64
CA SER A 53 -10.54 24.52 -6.38
C SER A 53 -10.89 25.22 -5.06
N THR A 54 -12.01 25.94 -5.06
CA THR A 54 -12.68 26.37 -3.83
C THR A 54 -13.16 25.15 -3.04
N GLY A 55 -13.04 25.21 -1.72
CA GLY A 55 -13.61 24.24 -0.79
C GLY A 55 -14.65 24.87 0.14
N ALA A 56 -15.02 24.13 1.20
CA ALA A 56 -15.88 24.66 2.26
C ALA A 56 -15.15 25.74 3.08
N GLU A 57 -15.90 26.52 3.86
CA GLU A 57 -15.35 27.57 4.74
C GLU A 57 -14.45 28.61 4.03
N GLY A 58 -14.72 28.88 2.75
CA GLY A 58 -13.94 29.84 1.96
C GLY A 58 -12.51 29.39 1.63
N SER A 59 -12.17 28.12 1.88
CA SER A 59 -10.86 27.56 1.53
C SER A 59 -10.62 27.55 0.01
N PHE A 60 -9.36 27.64 -0.39
CA PHE A 60 -8.95 27.49 -1.78
C PHE A 60 -7.74 26.57 -1.84
N PHE A 61 -7.95 25.37 -2.36
CA PHE A 61 -6.93 24.34 -2.39
C PHE A 61 -6.16 24.35 -3.70
N THR A 62 -4.85 24.15 -3.62
CA THR A 62 -3.97 23.87 -4.75
C THR A 62 -3.12 22.63 -4.48
N SER A 63 -2.76 21.91 -5.54
CA SER A 63 -1.88 20.73 -5.46
C SER A 63 -0.46 21.07 -5.92
N GLU A 64 0.50 21.01 -5.01
CA GLU A 64 1.92 20.92 -5.33
C GLU A 64 2.26 19.46 -5.65
N MET A 65 3.00 19.21 -6.73
CA MET A 65 3.41 17.87 -7.16
C MET A 65 4.94 17.77 -7.18
N THR A 66 5.50 16.74 -6.56
CA THR A 66 6.92 16.43 -6.64
C THR A 66 7.12 15.16 -7.46
N LEU A 67 7.91 15.28 -8.53
CA LEU A 67 8.29 14.17 -9.42
C LEU A 67 9.69 13.70 -9.03
N THR A 68 9.91 12.39 -8.89
CA THR A 68 11.24 11.84 -8.59
C THR A 68 11.59 10.71 -9.55
N ASN A 69 12.83 10.73 -10.04
CA ASN A 69 13.46 9.61 -10.73
C ASN A 69 14.78 9.31 -10.01
N ARG A 70 14.76 8.32 -9.10
CA ARG A 70 15.97 7.87 -8.41
C ARG A 70 16.84 6.93 -9.25
N GLY A 71 16.44 6.67 -10.50
CA GLY A 71 17.12 5.77 -11.42
C GLY A 71 18.36 6.38 -12.06
N THR A 72 19.06 5.58 -12.85
CA THR A 72 20.31 5.97 -13.53
C THR A 72 20.11 6.44 -14.97
N THR A 73 18.87 6.41 -15.47
CA THR A 73 18.50 6.83 -16.83
C THR A 73 17.46 7.94 -16.78
N THR A 74 17.55 8.89 -17.71
CA THR A 74 16.50 9.90 -17.91
C THR A 74 15.21 9.22 -18.34
N ALA A 75 14.10 9.55 -17.70
CA ALA A 75 12.79 9.00 -18.01
C ALA A 75 11.92 10.04 -18.70
N THR A 76 11.13 9.58 -19.67
CA THR A 76 9.97 10.30 -20.19
C THR A 76 8.78 10.05 -19.27
N ILE A 77 7.89 11.03 -19.13
CA ILE A 77 6.64 10.91 -18.38
C ILE A 77 5.50 11.30 -19.31
N ALA A 78 4.62 10.36 -19.60
CA ALA A 78 3.38 10.60 -20.30
C ALA A 78 2.25 10.78 -19.29
N TYR A 79 1.68 11.97 -19.25
CA TYR A 79 0.57 12.34 -18.39
C TYR A 79 -0.77 12.11 -19.08
N THR A 80 -1.75 11.64 -18.34
CA THR A 80 -3.17 11.67 -18.69
C THR A 80 -3.94 12.27 -17.53
N TYR A 81 -4.39 13.51 -17.70
CA TYR A 81 -5.27 14.20 -16.77
C TYR A 81 -6.71 13.90 -17.13
N THR A 82 -7.49 13.37 -16.18
CA THR A 82 -8.92 13.13 -16.36
C THR A 82 -9.70 14.07 -15.46
N ALA A 83 -10.35 15.05 -16.08
CA ALA A 83 -11.14 16.04 -15.36
C ALA A 83 -12.42 15.43 -14.80
N GLN A 84 -12.73 15.76 -13.56
CA GLN A 84 -14.04 15.53 -12.95
C GLN A 84 -14.83 16.83 -12.81
N THR A 85 -14.17 17.93 -12.42
CA THR A 85 -14.76 19.27 -12.37
C THR A 85 -13.90 20.23 -13.19
N GLY A 86 -14.54 21.13 -13.93
CA GLY A 86 -13.89 22.15 -14.75
C GLY A 86 -13.59 21.72 -16.19
N GLY A 87 -13.57 20.42 -16.50
CA GLY A 87 -13.26 19.92 -17.85
C GLY A 87 -11.78 20.00 -18.20
N GLY A 88 -11.44 19.79 -19.47
CA GLY A 88 -10.05 19.87 -19.95
C GLY A 88 -9.22 18.59 -19.82
N THR A 89 -9.87 17.42 -19.81
CA THR A 89 -9.20 16.11 -19.95
C THR A 89 -8.26 16.12 -21.15
N GLY A 90 -7.04 15.60 -20.96
CA GLY A 90 -6.05 15.53 -22.02
C GLY A 90 -4.74 14.91 -21.59
N THR A 91 -3.79 14.88 -22.51
CA THR A 91 -2.48 14.26 -22.31
C THR A 91 -1.38 15.27 -22.58
N ALA A 92 -0.22 15.02 -21.96
CA ALA A 92 1.00 15.77 -22.22
C ALA A 92 2.21 14.87 -21.92
N THR A 93 3.39 15.29 -22.35
CA THR A 93 4.64 14.58 -22.07
C THR A 93 5.67 15.54 -21.50
N ASP A 94 6.52 15.02 -20.62
CA ASP A 94 7.70 15.72 -20.12
C ASP A 94 8.84 14.71 -19.85
N THR A 95 9.99 15.18 -19.38
CA THR A 95 11.13 14.36 -18.99
C THR A 95 11.63 14.72 -17.59
N ILE A 96 12.15 13.70 -16.90
CA ILE A 96 12.86 13.85 -15.63
C ILE A 96 14.22 13.15 -15.71
N ALA A 97 15.28 13.90 -15.41
CA ALA A 97 16.65 13.39 -15.51
C ALA A 97 16.91 12.30 -14.46
N ALA A 98 17.88 11.43 -14.77
CA ALA A 98 18.37 10.41 -13.85
C ALA A 98 18.77 11.03 -12.50
N GLY A 99 18.43 10.36 -11.40
CA GLY A 99 18.72 10.78 -10.02
C GLY A 99 18.00 12.05 -9.56
N THR A 100 17.19 12.71 -10.38
CA THR A 100 16.62 14.02 -9.99
C THR A 100 15.23 13.91 -9.36
N GLN A 101 14.92 14.94 -8.59
CA GLN A 101 13.58 15.26 -8.11
C GLN A 101 13.23 16.68 -8.57
N ARG A 102 11.97 16.93 -8.91
CA ARG A 102 11.45 18.26 -9.31
C ARG A 102 10.19 18.57 -8.53
N VAL A 103 10.21 19.67 -7.78
CA VAL A 103 9.02 20.23 -7.12
C VAL A 103 8.29 21.13 -8.12
N VAL A 104 7.01 20.85 -8.34
CA VAL A 104 6.08 21.60 -9.19
C VAL A 104 5.08 22.32 -8.27
N PRO A 105 5.18 23.65 -8.10
CA PRO A 105 4.36 24.41 -7.15
C PRO A 105 2.85 24.31 -7.37
N ASP A 106 2.42 24.22 -8.63
CA ASP A 106 1.01 24.06 -9.01
C ASP A 106 0.90 23.05 -10.15
N ALA A 107 0.34 21.88 -9.85
CA ALA A 107 0.20 20.77 -10.78
C ALA A 107 -0.77 21.09 -11.95
N ILE A 108 -1.82 21.89 -11.70
CA ILE A 108 -2.81 22.25 -12.73
C ILE A 108 -2.19 23.22 -13.73
N GLU A 109 -1.49 24.25 -13.23
CA GLU A 109 -0.79 25.21 -14.09
C GLU A 109 0.34 24.54 -14.87
N TYR A 110 1.05 23.59 -14.24
CA TYR A 110 2.09 22.81 -14.91
C TYR A 110 1.56 21.98 -16.07
N LEU A 111 0.51 21.18 -15.84
CA LEU A 111 -0.11 20.36 -16.89
C LEU A 111 -0.65 21.24 -18.02
N ARG A 112 -1.25 22.38 -17.71
CA ARG A 112 -1.68 23.34 -18.73
C ARG A 112 -0.49 23.90 -19.53
N GLY A 113 0.60 24.25 -18.85
CA GLY A 113 1.83 24.71 -19.49
C GLY A 113 2.46 23.68 -20.44
N LEU A 114 2.26 22.38 -20.18
CA LEU A 114 2.64 21.29 -21.07
C LEU A 114 1.65 21.04 -22.22
N GLY A 115 0.52 21.76 -22.28
CA GLY A 115 -0.46 21.70 -23.36
C GLY A 115 -1.73 20.90 -23.06
N VAL A 116 -1.93 20.41 -21.83
CA VAL A 116 -3.22 19.82 -21.43
C VAL A 116 -4.30 20.93 -21.46
N PRO A 117 -5.48 20.72 -22.09
CA PRO A 117 -6.48 21.78 -22.30
C PRO A 117 -7.31 22.10 -21.04
N ILE A 118 -6.65 22.21 -19.88
CA ILE A 118 -7.29 22.54 -18.60
C ILE A 118 -7.67 24.02 -18.60
N PRO A 119 -8.94 24.40 -18.32
CA PRO A 119 -9.33 25.80 -18.29
C PRO A 119 -8.55 26.64 -17.27
N ALA A 120 -8.37 27.93 -17.61
CA ALA A 120 -7.60 28.89 -16.82
C ALA A 120 -8.29 29.35 -15.53
N THR A 121 -9.62 29.21 -15.45
CA THR A 121 -10.43 29.71 -14.33
C THR A 121 -11.46 28.68 -13.89
N GLY A 122 -12.09 28.93 -12.74
CA GLY A 122 -13.06 28.02 -12.13
C GLY A 122 -12.39 26.92 -11.31
N ASN A 123 -13.19 25.96 -10.83
CA ASN A 123 -12.69 24.80 -10.11
C ASN A 123 -12.18 23.75 -11.09
N ARG A 124 -10.96 23.28 -10.89
CA ARG A 124 -10.32 22.24 -11.69
C ARG A 124 -9.95 21.11 -10.75
N VAL A 125 -10.59 19.96 -10.94
CA VAL A 125 -10.39 18.78 -10.09
C VAL A 125 -10.34 17.57 -11.00
N GLY A 126 -9.30 16.75 -10.88
CA GLY A 126 -9.18 15.55 -11.68
C GLY A 126 -8.13 14.58 -11.15
N THR A 127 -8.11 13.39 -11.73
CA THR A 127 -7.08 12.38 -11.48
C THR A 127 -5.93 12.58 -12.46
N LEU A 128 -4.75 12.07 -12.10
CA LEU A 128 -3.59 12.11 -12.99
C LEU A 128 -2.95 10.72 -13.08
N ARG A 129 -2.89 10.18 -14.29
CA ARG A 129 -2.04 9.02 -14.59
C ARG A 129 -0.72 9.52 -15.15
N ALA A 130 0.38 9.00 -14.64
CA ALA A 130 1.73 9.29 -15.13
C ALA A 130 2.43 7.96 -15.50
N ALA A 131 2.63 7.75 -16.80
CA ALA A 131 3.37 6.61 -17.33
C ALA A 131 4.81 7.02 -17.60
N PHE A 132 5.74 6.51 -16.80
CA PHE A 132 7.16 6.68 -16.97
C PHE A 132 7.68 5.69 -18.01
N GLY A 133 8.50 6.15 -18.95
CA GLY A 133 9.20 5.32 -19.92
C GLY A 133 10.71 5.56 -19.87
N GLY A 134 11.50 4.49 -19.88
CA GLY A 134 12.96 4.56 -19.87
C GLY A 134 13.60 4.69 -18.48
N LEU A 135 12.86 4.38 -17.41
CA LEU A 135 13.45 4.26 -16.07
C LEU A 135 14.42 3.09 -16.02
N SER A 136 15.45 3.18 -15.16
CA SER A 136 16.40 2.09 -14.95
C SER A 136 15.80 0.92 -14.16
N SER A 137 14.67 1.16 -13.49
CA SER A 137 13.78 0.12 -12.94
C SER A 137 12.36 0.66 -12.77
N PRO A 138 11.31 -0.17 -12.83
CA PRO A 138 9.93 0.29 -12.66
C PRO A 138 9.66 1.01 -11.32
N SER A 139 10.36 0.65 -10.25
CA SER A 139 10.21 1.26 -8.93
C SER A 139 11.05 2.51 -8.71
N ALA A 140 11.78 2.99 -9.73
CA ALA A 140 12.63 4.20 -9.64
C ALA A 140 11.87 5.52 -9.81
N GLY A 141 10.66 5.48 -10.40
CA GLY A 141 9.79 6.64 -10.53
C GLY A 141 8.89 6.81 -9.30
N ALA A 142 8.73 8.04 -8.82
CA ALA A 142 7.78 8.37 -7.76
C ALA A 142 7.11 9.73 -8.01
N ILE A 143 5.89 9.88 -7.49
CA ILE A 143 5.19 11.16 -7.41
C ILE A 143 4.65 11.33 -5.99
N THR A 144 4.89 12.48 -5.38
CA THR A 144 4.27 12.89 -4.10
C THR A 144 3.47 14.15 -4.35
N VAL A 145 2.26 14.24 -3.83
CA VAL A 145 1.42 15.44 -3.95
C VAL A 145 1.10 15.98 -2.58
N ARG A 146 1.17 17.31 -2.43
CA ARG A 146 0.66 18.04 -1.27
C ARG A 146 -0.48 18.92 -1.73
N THR A 147 -1.68 18.68 -1.19
CA THR A 147 -2.84 19.53 -1.46
C THR A 147 -3.10 20.38 -0.23
N SER A 148 -3.04 21.69 -0.39
CA SER A 148 -3.08 22.63 0.73
C SER A 148 -3.94 23.85 0.42
N THR A 149 -4.46 24.47 1.46
CA THR A 149 -5.12 25.79 1.43
C THR A 149 -4.29 26.77 2.24
N PRO A 150 -4.22 28.05 1.84
CA PRO A 150 -3.69 29.09 2.71
C PRO A 150 -4.47 29.14 4.03
N VAL A 151 -3.77 29.31 5.14
CA VAL A 151 -4.38 29.67 6.42
C VAL A 151 -4.98 31.08 6.26
N PRO A 152 -6.22 31.33 6.74
CA PRO A 152 -6.89 32.62 6.54
C PRO A 152 -6.05 33.84 6.94
N VAL A 153 -6.13 34.89 6.12
CA VAL A 153 -5.41 36.16 6.34
C VAL A 153 -5.88 36.79 7.65
N GLY A 154 -4.95 37.14 8.54
CA GLY A 154 -5.23 37.68 9.88
C GLY A 154 -5.21 36.65 11.01
N SER A 155 -5.12 35.35 10.68
CA SER A 155 -4.80 34.30 11.65
C SER A 155 -3.28 34.16 11.79
N ALA A 156 -2.77 34.25 13.01
CA ALA A 156 -1.38 33.90 13.31
C ALA A 156 -1.32 32.43 13.79
N PRO A 157 -0.34 31.64 13.31
CA PRO A 157 0.65 31.98 12.30
C PRO A 157 0.11 31.87 10.85
N THR A 158 0.65 32.68 9.93
CA THR A 158 0.38 32.61 8.48
C THR A 158 0.94 31.32 7.89
N GLY A 159 0.35 30.72 6.87
CA GLY A 159 0.97 29.53 6.27
C GLY A 159 0.01 28.76 5.38
N ARG A 160 0.24 27.45 5.27
CA ARG A 160 -0.63 26.53 4.56
C ARG A 160 -1.01 25.38 5.47
N ALA A 161 -2.22 24.87 5.29
CA ALA A 161 -2.72 23.68 5.95
C ALA A 161 -3.14 22.68 4.87
N GLY A 162 -2.86 21.40 5.04
CA GLY A 162 -3.33 20.39 4.13
C GLY A 162 -2.75 19.00 4.36
N LEU A 163 -2.73 18.24 3.29
CA LEU A 163 -2.41 16.82 3.33
C LEU A 163 -1.47 16.41 2.21
N ALA A 164 -0.92 15.21 2.34
CA ALA A 164 -0.09 14.60 1.33
C ALA A 164 -0.51 13.16 1.01
N TYR A 165 -0.22 12.75 -0.22
CA TYR A 165 -0.42 11.40 -0.71
C TYR A 165 0.56 11.11 -1.85
N ALA A 166 0.84 9.83 -2.07
CA ALA A 166 1.72 9.37 -3.14
C ALA A 166 0.93 8.99 -4.40
N GLY A 167 1.62 9.01 -5.53
CA GLY A 167 1.19 8.28 -6.72
C GLY A 167 1.21 6.77 -6.43
N VAL A 168 0.11 6.10 -6.76
CA VAL A 168 -0.12 4.70 -6.47
C VAL A 168 0.31 3.87 -7.68
N PRO A 169 1.28 2.96 -7.55
CA PRO A 169 1.69 2.10 -8.65
C PRO A 169 0.59 1.09 -8.98
N ALA A 170 0.59 0.61 -10.23
CA ALA A 170 -0.45 -0.29 -10.74
C ALA A 170 -0.68 -1.54 -9.87
N TYR A 171 0.37 -2.12 -9.29
CA TYR A 171 0.28 -3.31 -8.43
C TYR A 171 -0.30 -3.04 -7.03
N GLN A 172 -0.50 -1.77 -6.65
CA GLN A 172 -1.16 -1.35 -5.40
C GLN A 172 -2.59 -0.82 -5.63
N LEU A 173 -3.07 -0.82 -6.87
CA LEU A 173 -4.45 -0.46 -7.18
C LEU A 173 -5.40 -1.56 -6.69
N LEU A 174 -6.60 -1.14 -6.27
CA LEU A 174 -7.57 -1.99 -5.61
C LEU A 174 -8.40 -2.76 -6.65
N THR A 175 -8.64 -4.04 -6.40
CA THR A 175 -9.51 -4.90 -7.23
C THR A 175 -10.61 -5.58 -6.41
N GLY A 176 -10.45 -5.67 -5.09
CA GLY A 176 -11.43 -6.21 -4.15
C GLY A 176 -11.89 -5.18 -3.13
N THR A 177 -12.54 -5.63 -2.06
CA THR A 177 -13.02 -4.77 -0.96
C THR A 177 -11.90 -3.96 -0.31
N SER A 178 -12.18 -2.69 0.00
CA SER A 178 -11.33 -1.85 0.84
C SER A 178 -12.11 -1.15 1.94
N TRP A 179 -11.40 -0.68 2.96
CA TRP A 179 -11.97 -0.03 4.14
C TRP A 179 -11.31 1.32 4.39
N LEU A 180 -12.12 2.32 4.76
CA LEU A 180 -11.69 3.67 5.12
C LEU A 180 -12.14 3.93 6.57
N CYS A 181 -11.19 3.94 7.50
CA CYS A 181 -11.45 4.00 8.94
C CYS A 181 -11.15 5.38 9.53
N GLY A 182 -11.73 5.68 10.70
CA GLY A 182 -11.54 6.95 11.41
C GLY A 182 -12.46 8.08 10.94
N LEU A 183 -13.48 7.77 10.13
CA LEU A 183 -14.38 8.78 9.56
C LEU A 183 -15.36 9.30 10.61
N ARG A 184 -15.70 10.58 10.50
CA ARG A 184 -16.49 11.28 11.51
C ARG A 184 -17.13 12.56 10.96
N GLN A 185 -18.21 12.95 11.61
CA GLN A 185 -18.94 14.18 11.40
C GLN A 185 -19.26 14.76 12.77
N THR A 186 -18.46 15.72 13.22
CA THR A 186 -18.58 16.38 14.53
C THR A 186 -18.58 17.90 14.36
N GLY A 187 -18.67 18.64 15.45
CA GLY A 187 -18.47 20.09 15.41
C GLY A 187 -17.07 20.47 14.90
N ALA A 188 -16.06 19.64 15.21
CA ALA A 188 -14.67 19.93 14.87
C ALA A 188 -14.20 19.28 13.55
N ASP A 189 -14.83 18.21 13.10
CA ASP A 189 -14.37 17.42 11.95
C ASP A 189 -15.52 17.09 10.97
N ARG A 190 -15.22 17.05 9.67
CA ARG A 190 -16.10 16.51 8.62
C ARG A 190 -15.33 15.56 7.72
N SER A 191 -15.94 14.46 7.31
CA SER A 191 -15.29 13.48 6.42
C SER A 191 -15.85 13.51 5.01
N ASN A 192 -14.97 13.34 4.03
CA ASN A 192 -15.33 13.08 2.64
C ASN A 192 -14.74 11.73 2.21
N VAL A 193 -15.45 11.02 1.34
CA VAL A 193 -15.04 9.72 0.78
C VAL A 193 -14.94 9.85 -0.73
N ALA A 194 -13.79 9.50 -1.28
CA ALA A 194 -13.52 9.52 -2.71
C ALA A 194 -13.30 8.12 -3.27
N VAL A 195 -13.82 7.89 -4.47
CA VAL A 195 -13.66 6.64 -5.24
C VAL A 195 -13.31 6.94 -6.69
N GLN A 196 -12.49 6.10 -7.30
CA GLN A 196 -11.84 6.37 -8.58
C GLN A 196 -11.75 5.12 -9.44
N ASN A 197 -12.12 5.21 -10.72
CA ASN A 197 -11.81 4.17 -11.70
C ASN A 197 -10.37 4.40 -12.20
N THR A 198 -9.47 3.47 -11.89
CA THR A 198 -8.05 3.55 -12.25
C THR A 198 -7.70 2.64 -13.42
N GLY A 199 -8.70 2.11 -14.11
CA GLY A 199 -8.56 1.36 -15.34
C GLY A 199 -8.11 2.21 -16.52
N SER A 200 -7.68 1.50 -17.56
CA SER A 200 -7.45 2.03 -18.91
C SER A 200 -8.77 2.06 -19.70
N ALA A 201 -8.78 2.76 -20.84
CA ALA A 201 -9.94 2.85 -21.72
C ALA A 201 -10.53 1.46 -22.10
N GLY A 202 -9.67 0.46 -22.33
CA GLY A 202 -10.08 -0.90 -22.68
C GLY A 202 -10.70 -1.71 -21.55
N GLN A 203 -10.56 -1.27 -20.29
CA GLN A 203 -11.13 -1.95 -19.12
C GLN A 203 -12.55 -1.46 -18.78
N GLY A 204 -13.01 -0.38 -19.44
CA GLY A 204 -14.38 0.09 -19.37
C GLY A 204 -14.80 0.72 -18.03
N ASP A 205 -16.11 0.94 -17.92
CA ASP A 205 -16.72 1.56 -16.74
C ASP A 205 -16.68 0.62 -15.53
N LEU A 206 -16.62 1.24 -14.35
CA LEU A 206 -16.62 0.57 -13.06
C LEU A 206 -17.70 1.17 -12.16
N THR A 207 -18.47 0.33 -11.51
CA THR A 207 -19.49 0.76 -10.55
C THR A 207 -19.04 0.41 -9.14
N LEU A 208 -18.87 1.44 -8.30
CA LEU A 208 -18.37 1.34 -6.93
C LEU A 208 -19.46 1.74 -5.94
N ARG A 209 -19.59 0.97 -4.86
CA ARG A 209 -20.49 1.27 -3.73
C ARG A 209 -19.66 1.58 -2.48
N ALA A 210 -19.99 2.68 -1.82
CA ALA A 210 -19.50 3.06 -0.51
C ALA A 210 -20.61 2.84 0.53
N THR A 211 -20.36 2.00 1.52
CA THR A 211 -21.31 1.68 2.60
C THR A 211 -20.74 2.16 3.94
N PHE A 212 -21.48 2.99 4.65
CA PHE A 212 -21.11 3.50 5.97
C PHE A 212 -21.55 2.54 7.07
N TYR A 213 -20.66 2.29 8.02
CA TYR A 213 -20.92 1.57 9.26
C TYR A 213 -20.65 2.52 10.43
N ALA A 214 -21.63 2.67 11.32
CA ALA A 214 -21.44 3.46 12.53
C ALA A 214 -20.49 2.73 13.48
N GLY A 215 -19.67 3.50 14.20
CA GLY A 215 -18.63 2.98 15.09
C GLY A 215 -19.14 2.40 16.42
N ASP A 216 -20.44 2.26 16.60
CA ASP A 216 -21.07 1.72 17.81
C ASP A 216 -21.41 0.22 17.70
N GLY A 217 -20.97 -0.43 16.61
CA GLY A 217 -21.25 -1.85 16.33
C GLY A 217 -22.63 -2.11 15.73
N SER A 218 -23.39 -1.07 15.40
CA SER A 218 -24.67 -1.21 14.69
C SER A 218 -24.47 -1.64 13.23
N SER A 219 -25.58 -2.05 12.58
CA SER A 219 -25.58 -2.37 11.15
C SER A 219 -25.26 -1.15 10.29
N ALA A 220 -24.99 -1.37 9.00
CA ALA A 220 -24.72 -0.30 8.04
C ALA A 220 -25.76 0.83 8.13
N GLY A 221 -25.29 2.07 8.27
CA GLY A 221 -26.11 3.27 8.44
C GLY A 221 -26.52 3.95 7.13
N GLY A 222 -25.99 3.49 5.99
CA GLY A 222 -26.31 4.02 4.66
C GLY A 222 -25.30 3.58 3.59
N SER A 223 -25.64 3.80 2.33
CA SER A 223 -24.73 3.53 1.20
C SER A 223 -25.00 4.45 0.02
N ALA A 224 -23.94 4.78 -0.72
CA ALA A 224 -24.00 5.48 -2.00
C ALA A 224 -23.26 4.68 -3.08
N GLN A 225 -23.64 4.85 -4.35
CA GLN A 225 -23.04 4.15 -5.47
C GLN A 225 -22.83 5.11 -6.65
N VAL A 226 -21.77 4.91 -7.42
CA VAL A 226 -21.46 5.68 -8.62
C VAL A 226 -20.85 4.78 -9.69
N THR A 227 -21.18 5.04 -10.95
CA THR A 227 -20.51 4.43 -12.12
C THR A 227 -19.53 5.45 -12.70
N LEU A 228 -18.28 5.02 -12.87
CA LEU A 228 -17.17 5.84 -13.33
C LEU A 228 -16.53 5.23 -14.56
N SER A 229 -16.38 6.02 -15.62
CA SER A 229 -15.53 5.67 -16.75
C SER A 229 -14.04 5.69 -16.37
N PRO A 230 -13.14 5.08 -17.16
CA PRO A 230 -11.71 5.07 -16.90
C PRO A 230 -11.13 6.45 -16.58
N GLY A 231 -10.39 6.56 -15.47
CA GLY A 231 -9.87 7.83 -14.94
C GLY A 231 -10.87 8.66 -14.14
N GLY A 232 -12.15 8.24 -14.11
CA GLY A 232 -13.23 8.93 -13.42
C GLY A 232 -13.02 8.99 -11.91
N PHE A 233 -13.56 10.04 -11.30
CA PHE A 233 -13.46 10.36 -9.88
C PHE A 233 -14.84 10.77 -9.37
N HIS A 234 -15.13 10.43 -8.12
CA HIS A 234 -16.28 10.97 -7.41
C HIS A 234 -15.94 11.11 -5.93
N GLN A 235 -16.48 12.14 -5.28
CA GLN A 235 -16.33 12.35 -3.85
C GLN A 235 -17.69 12.69 -3.24
N TRP A 236 -18.05 11.95 -2.19
CA TRP A 236 -19.19 12.25 -1.33
C TRP A 236 -18.73 12.93 -0.05
N ARG A 237 -19.57 13.81 0.49
CA ARG A 237 -19.56 14.07 1.94
C ARG A 237 -20.03 12.81 2.67
N LEU A 238 -19.53 12.56 3.87
CA LEU A 238 -19.98 11.39 4.65
C LEU A 238 -21.50 11.40 4.87
N THR A 239 -22.10 12.59 5.03
CA THR A 239 -23.54 12.78 5.19
C THR A 239 -24.36 12.53 3.92
N GLU A 240 -23.73 12.50 2.75
CA GLU A 240 -24.38 12.09 1.49
C GLU A 240 -24.44 10.56 1.36
N ILE A 241 -23.57 9.83 2.07
CA ILE A 241 -23.61 8.36 2.18
C ILE A 241 -24.59 7.94 3.28
N ALA A 242 -24.54 8.61 4.44
CA ALA A 242 -25.40 8.36 5.57
C ALA A 242 -25.68 9.67 6.32
N SER A 243 -26.91 10.18 6.23
CA SER A 243 -27.29 11.50 6.76
C SER A 243 -27.10 11.66 8.28
N ALA A 244 -27.19 10.56 9.03
CA ALA A 244 -26.99 10.51 10.47
C ALA A 244 -25.56 10.07 10.88
N ALA A 245 -24.60 10.01 9.95
CA ALA A 245 -23.23 9.64 10.26
C ALA A 245 -22.63 10.60 11.30
N ALA A 246 -21.97 10.04 12.32
CA ALA A 246 -21.30 10.78 13.38
C ALA A 246 -19.86 10.29 13.59
N ASN A 247 -19.67 8.99 13.78
CA ASN A 247 -18.38 8.32 13.90
C ASN A 247 -18.49 6.92 13.29
N GLY A 248 -17.50 6.49 12.52
CA GLY A 248 -17.50 5.17 11.89
C GLY A 248 -16.52 5.03 10.74
N TYR A 249 -16.80 4.07 9.87
CA TYR A 249 -15.92 3.71 8.76
C TYR A 249 -16.74 3.36 7.52
N VAL A 250 -16.08 3.36 6.36
CA VAL A 250 -16.72 3.06 5.08
C VAL A 250 -16.07 1.85 4.43
N LYS A 251 -16.92 0.92 3.98
CA LYS A 251 -16.56 -0.17 3.07
C LYS A 251 -16.73 0.28 1.63
N VAL A 252 -15.74 0.03 0.78
CA VAL A 252 -15.84 0.27 -0.67
C VAL A 252 -15.78 -1.07 -1.40
N GLU A 253 -16.76 -1.31 -2.28
CA GLU A 253 -16.92 -2.56 -3.03
C GLU A 253 -17.14 -2.29 -4.52
N VAL A 254 -16.62 -3.18 -5.37
CA VAL A 254 -16.98 -3.24 -6.79
C VAL A 254 -18.34 -3.93 -6.93
N VAL A 255 -19.30 -3.26 -7.56
CA VAL A 255 -20.64 -3.78 -7.85
C VAL A 255 -20.73 -4.33 -9.28
N ALA A 256 -20.08 -3.65 -10.23
CA ALA A 256 -20.03 -4.06 -11.64
C ALA A 256 -18.75 -3.54 -12.31
N GLY A 257 -18.24 -4.27 -13.29
CA GLY A 257 -16.96 -4.00 -13.97
C GLY A 257 -15.78 -4.73 -13.33
N THR A 258 -14.65 -4.73 -14.02
CA THR A 258 -13.40 -5.42 -13.59
C THR A 258 -12.18 -4.50 -13.58
N ALA A 259 -12.35 -3.22 -13.94
CA ALA A 259 -11.29 -2.24 -13.87
C ALA A 259 -10.78 -2.09 -12.41
N PRO A 260 -9.47 -1.90 -12.20
CA PRO A 260 -8.96 -1.55 -10.89
C PRO A 260 -9.51 -0.19 -10.46
N TYR A 261 -9.52 0.05 -9.16
CA TYR A 261 -9.96 1.30 -8.57
C TYR A 261 -8.98 1.81 -7.51
N TYR A 262 -9.24 3.01 -7.03
CA TYR A 262 -8.64 3.52 -5.82
C TYR A 262 -9.72 4.23 -5.00
N ALA A 263 -9.54 4.27 -3.68
CA ALA A 263 -10.44 4.97 -2.78
C ALA A 263 -9.62 5.58 -1.65
N TYR A 264 -10.07 6.71 -1.15
CA TYR A 264 -9.48 7.35 0.02
C TYR A 264 -10.55 8.17 0.74
N ALA A 265 -10.25 8.58 1.96
CA ALA A 265 -11.06 9.57 2.65
C ALA A 265 -10.20 10.73 3.12
N VAL A 266 -10.87 11.84 3.43
CA VAL A 266 -10.24 13.00 4.06
C VAL A 266 -11.07 13.38 5.27
N ILE A 267 -10.40 13.57 6.40
CA ILE A 267 -10.99 14.11 7.62
C ILE A 267 -10.56 15.56 7.68
N ASN A 268 -11.49 16.48 7.45
CA ASN A 268 -11.20 17.91 7.45
C ASN A 268 -11.59 18.53 8.79
N ASP A 269 -10.74 19.38 9.32
CA ASP A 269 -11.10 20.27 10.41
C ASP A 269 -12.13 21.31 9.92
N ASN A 270 -13.17 21.53 10.72
CA ASN A 270 -14.28 22.39 10.32
C ASN A 270 -13.95 23.88 10.35
N ALA A 271 -12.92 24.32 11.08
CA ALA A 271 -12.62 25.74 11.22
C ALA A 271 -11.67 26.24 10.12
N ASN A 272 -10.65 25.46 9.78
CA ASN A 272 -9.58 25.89 8.86
C ASN A 272 -9.52 25.06 7.57
N SER A 273 -10.35 24.01 7.43
CA SER A 273 -10.36 23.07 6.31
C SER A 273 -9.04 22.31 6.11
N ASP A 274 -8.19 22.26 7.14
CA ASP A 274 -7.04 21.37 7.15
C ASP A 274 -7.51 19.92 7.02
N GLY A 275 -6.84 19.14 6.19
CA GLY A 275 -7.29 17.80 5.86
C GLY A 275 -6.31 16.76 6.35
N SER A 276 -6.82 15.61 6.79
CA SER A 276 -5.99 14.44 7.04
C SER A 276 -6.36 13.31 6.08
N PHE A 277 -5.38 12.84 5.31
CA PHE A 277 -5.58 11.81 4.29
C PHE A 277 -5.65 10.41 4.90
N VAL A 278 -6.72 9.69 4.62
CA VAL A 278 -6.92 8.31 5.05
C VAL A 278 -6.76 7.39 3.84
N THR A 279 -5.69 6.60 3.86
CA THR A 279 -5.42 5.57 2.84
C THR A 279 -6.38 4.40 2.97
N PRO A 280 -6.71 3.71 1.87
CA PRO A 280 -7.54 2.50 1.91
C PRO A 280 -6.79 1.36 2.60
N LEU A 281 -7.50 0.64 3.47
CA LEU A 281 -7.04 -0.61 4.05
C LEU A 281 -7.59 -1.78 3.24
N VAL A 282 -6.71 -2.70 2.86
CA VAL A 282 -7.08 -3.97 2.23
C VAL A 282 -6.97 -5.07 3.27
N GLU A 283 -8.05 -5.83 3.48
CA GLU A 283 -8.10 -6.85 4.55
C GLU A 283 -7.01 -7.91 4.40
N SER A 284 -6.67 -8.30 3.16
CA SER A 284 -5.61 -9.26 2.91
C SER A 284 -4.24 -8.82 3.43
N SER A 285 -3.96 -7.51 3.60
CA SER A 285 -2.70 -7.06 4.21
C SER A 285 -2.57 -7.42 5.71
N LEU A 286 -3.68 -7.82 6.35
CA LEU A 286 -3.75 -8.14 7.77
C LEU A 286 -3.73 -9.65 8.07
N LEU A 287 -3.99 -10.48 7.07
CA LEU A 287 -4.07 -11.93 7.27
C LEU A 287 -2.73 -12.50 7.76
N SER A 288 -2.81 -13.35 8.79
CA SER A 288 -1.67 -14.01 9.44
C SER A 288 -0.64 -13.03 10.01
N ARG A 289 -1.09 -11.87 10.50
CA ARG A 289 -0.23 -10.83 11.08
C ARG A 289 -0.48 -10.72 12.58
N GLY A 290 0.58 -10.88 13.38
CA GLY A 290 0.47 -10.94 14.85
C GLY A 290 0.33 -9.59 15.57
N GLY A 291 0.44 -8.46 14.85
CA GLY A 291 0.38 -7.13 15.46
C GLY A 291 0.45 -5.99 14.46
N LEU A 292 0.24 -4.78 14.97
CA LEU A 292 0.29 -3.50 14.25
C LEU A 292 1.27 -2.54 14.95
N SER A 293 2.13 -1.88 14.16
CA SER A 293 3.07 -0.83 14.62
C SER A 293 2.60 0.53 14.13
N LEU A 294 2.02 1.35 15.00
CA LEU A 294 1.74 2.75 14.71
C LEU A 294 3.04 3.55 14.92
N PRO A 295 3.52 4.29 13.90
CA PRO A 295 4.88 4.82 13.89
C PRO A 295 5.14 5.82 15.02
N VAL A 296 4.16 6.65 15.37
CA VAL A 296 4.37 7.67 16.40
C VAL A 296 3.09 8.02 17.16
N VAL A 297 3.24 8.29 18.45
CA VAL A 297 2.31 8.96 19.34
C VAL A 297 3.11 10.06 20.04
N VAL A 298 2.55 11.27 20.06
CA VAL A 298 3.18 12.47 20.59
C VAL A 298 2.28 13.10 21.64
N GLU A 299 2.88 13.56 22.73
CA GLU A 299 2.30 14.58 23.59
C GLU A 299 3.39 15.56 24.01
N ASN A 300 3.20 16.83 23.68
CA ASN A 300 3.99 17.95 24.19
C ASN A 300 3.09 19.21 24.22
N PRO A 301 3.58 20.38 24.65
CA PRO A 301 2.75 21.58 24.75
C PRO A 301 2.06 22.02 23.44
N THR A 302 2.58 21.62 22.28
CA THR A 302 2.08 22.00 20.96
C THR A 302 1.29 20.88 20.28
N TYR A 303 1.74 19.63 20.42
CA TYR A 303 1.24 18.48 19.66
C TYR A 303 0.63 17.43 20.57
N SER A 304 -0.48 16.85 20.12
CA SER A 304 -1.10 15.67 20.72
C SER A 304 -1.52 14.70 19.64
N THR A 305 -1.43 13.40 19.91
CA THR A 305 -1.92 12.36 19.01
C THR A 305 -3.25 11.80 19.51
N GLU A 306 -4.26 11.86 18.65
CA GLU A 306 -5.43 10.99 18.77
C GLU A 306 -5.13 9.63 18.13
N VAL A 307 -5.66 8.57 18.73
CA VAL A 307 -5.52 7.19 18.24
C VAL A 307 -6.89 6.66 17.82
N VAL A 308 -6.95 6.08 16.62
CA VAL A 308 -8.15 5.46 16.05
C VAL A 308 -7.97 3.95 16.03
N LEU A 309 -8.92 3.24 16.63
CA LEU A 309 -9.01 1.79 16.66
C LEU A 309 -10.34 1.39 16.04
N THR A 310 -10.33 0.51 15.05
CA THR A 310 -11.57 0.00 14.42
C THR A 310 -11.53 -1.51 14.34
N ASN A 311 -12.60 -2.17 14.77
CA ASN A 311 -12.86 -3.58 14.52
C ASN A 311 -13.95 -3.69 13.45
N PHE A 312 -13.55 -3.71 12.17
CA PHE A 312 -14.49 -3.92 11.06
C PHE A 312 -14.82 -5.40 10.83
N GLY A 313 -14.29 -6.30 11.67
CA GLY A 313 -14.62 -7.71 11.68
C GLY A 313 -15.92 -8.03 12.44
N SER A 314 -16.31 -9.31 12.39
CA SER A 314 -17.56 -9.81 12.99
C SER A 314 -17.39 -10.42 14.38
N VAL A 315 -16.19 -10.35 14.97
CA VAL A 315 -15.85 -11.00 16.25
C VAL A 315 -15.24 -9.96 17.19
N PRO A 316 -15.59 -9.95 18.50
CA PRO A 316 -14.94 -9.07 19.46
C PRO A 316 -13.42 -9.27 19.48
N ARG A 317 -12.67 -8.18 19.67
CA ARG A 317 -11.20 -8.21 19.68
C ARG A 317 -10.68 -7.57 20.96
N GLN A 318 -9.91 -8.34 21.73
CA GLN A 318 -9.14 -7.81 22.85
C GLN A 318 -7.72 -7.50 22.37
N LEU A 319 -7.30 -6.25 22.54
CA LEU A 319 -6.01 -5.71 22.10
C LEU A 319 -5.19 -5.31 23.31
N THR A 320 -3.95 -5.79 23.36
CA THR A 320 -2.91 -5.20 24.20
C THR A 320 -2.29 -4.06 23.43
N LEU A 321 -2.30 -2.87 24.03
CA LEU A 321 -1.70 -1.67 23.49
C LEU A 321 -0.48 -1.31 24.32
N ALA A 322 0.69 -1.22 23.69
CA ALA A 322 1.93 -0.87 24.34
C ALA A 322 2.56 0.36 23.69
N PHE A 323 2.51 1.49 24.39
CA PHE A 323 3.18 2.73 23.99
C PHE A 323 4.60 2.75 24.54
N VAL A 324 5.58 2.84 23.65
CA VAL A 324 7.01 2.79 23.97
C VAL A 324 7.62 4.15 23.75
N SER A 325 8.19 4.74 24.80
CA SER A 325 8.83 6.05 24.75
C SER A 325 9.85 6.17 25.87
N GLU A 326 11.00 6.77 25.61
CA GLU A 326 12.12 6.90 26.57
C GLU A 326 11.74 7.61 27.89
N VAL A 327 10.61 8.32 27.93
CA VAL A 327 10.11 8.99 29.15
C VAL A 327 9.25 8.08 30.03
N ILE A 328 8.87 6.90 29.56
CA ILE A 328 8.12 5.92 30.34
C ILE A 328 9.05 5.21 31.32
N THR A 329 8.60 5.03 32.56
CA THR A 329 9.47 4.51 33.65
C THR A 329 9.22 3.06 34.03
N SER A 330 8.25 2.39 33.39
CA SER A 330 8.05 0.94 33.50
C SER A 330 9.10 0.16 32.69
N ALA A 331 9.13 -1.16 32.89
CA ALA A 331 10.02 -2.03 32.13
C ALA A 331 9.84 -1.86 30.61
N ASP A 332 10.95 -2.00 29.87
CA ASP A 332 11.04 -1.85 28.41
C ASP A 332 10.53 -0.48 27.88
N ASP A 333 10.55 0.55 28.74
CA ASP A 333 10.05 1.90 28.46
C ASP A 333 8.61 1.88 27.91
N ALA A 334 7.80 0.91 28.36
CA ALA A 334 6.52 0.57 27.76
C ALA A 334 5.34 0.76 28.73
N ALA A 335 4.42 1.66 28.38
CA ALA A 335 3.14 1.83 29.05
C ALA A 335 2.11 0.92 28.36
N THR A 336 1.66 -0.12 29.08
CA THR A 336 0.81 -1.17 28.51
C THR A 336 -0.60 -1.14 29.09
N THR A 337 -1.60 -1.15 28.22
CA THR A 337 -3.02 -1.22 28.58
C THR A 337 -3.76 -2.21 27.68
N SER A 338 -5.01 -2.54 28.00
CA SER A 338 -5.86 -3.41 27.20
C SER A 338 -7.16 -2.72 26.81
N ILE A 339 -7.59 -2.92 25.58
CA ILE A 339 -8.87 -2.43 25.05
C ILE A 339 -9.62 -3.60 24.42
N THR A 340 -10.91 -3.72 24.70
CA THR A 340 -11.80 -4.65 24.00
C THR A 340 -12.65 -3.85 23.02
N LEU A 341 -12.65 -4.24 21.75
CA LEU A 341 -13.51 -3.70 20.71
C LEU A 341 -14.59 -4.73 20.36
N ALA A 342 -15.85 -4.33 20.43
CA ALA A 342 -16.98 -5.10 19.90
C ALA A 342 -16.88 -5.23 18.37
N PRO A 343 -17.58 -6.20 17.75
CA PRO A 343 -17.74 -6.26 16.30
C PRO A 343 -18.30 -4.94 15.76
N GLY A 344 -17.70 -4.40 14.72
CA GLY A 344 -18.11 -3.13 14.11
C GLY A 344 -17.79 -1.87 14.93
N GLU A 345 -17.06 -1.98 16.04
CA GLU A 345 -16.75 -0.81 16.88
C GLU A 345 -15.61 0.03 16.28
N GLN A 346 -15.75 1.35 16.33
CA GLN A 346 -14.67 2.31 16.12
C GLN A 346 -14.52 3.22 17.34
N LEU A 347 -13.39 3.10 18.01
CA LEU A 347 -12.98 3.92 19.13
C LEU A 347 -11.97 4.97 18.68
N ILE A 348 -12.24 6.24 18.99
CA ILE A 348 -11.30 7.35 18.81
C ILE A 348 -10.91 7.87 20.19
N ILE A 349 -9.63 7.80 20.52
CA ILE A 349 -9.04 8.29 21.77
C ILE A 349 -8.40 9.66 21.46
N PRO A 350 -8.98 10.81 21.87
CA PRO A 350 -8.56 12.12 21.38
C PRO A 350 -7.14 12.55 21.79
N ALA A 351 -6.66 12.10 22.95
CA ALA A 351 -5.32 12.38 23.45
C ALA A 351 -4.78 11.12 24.13
N TYR A 352 -4.00 10.32 23.40
CA TYR A 352 -3.69 8.96 23.83
C TYR A 352 -2.84 8.89 25.10
N VAL A 353 -1.83 9.75 25.26
CA VAL A 353 -0.98 9.76 26.47
C VAL A 353 -1.78 10.20 27.70
N GLN A 354 -2.64 11.21 27.54
CA GLN A 354 -3.57 11.63 28.58
C GLN A 354 -4.53 10.49 28.97
N TYR A 355 -5.07 9.75 28.00
CA TYR A 355 -5.87 8.57 28.25
C TYR A 355 -5.11 7.52 29.10
N LEU A 356 -3.82 7.27 28.83
CA LEU A 356 -3.03 6.34 29.65
C LEU A 356 -2.94 6.80 31.12
N ARG A 357 -2.82 8.11 31.38
CA ARG A 357 -2.84 8.66 32.75
C ARG A 357 -4.19 8.46 33.42
N GLU A 358 -5.28 8.71 32.71
CA GLU A 358 -6.65 8.53 33.20
C GLU A 358 -6.97 7.06 33.50
N GLN A 359 -6.38 6.14 32.73
CA GLN A 359 -6.47 4.70 32.99
C GLN A 359 -5.46 4.22 34.08
N HIS A 360 -4.71 5.13 34.69
CA HIS A 360 -3.70 4.81 35.70
C HIS A 360 -2.67 3.77 35.23
N VAL A 361 -2.29 3.82 33.95
CA VAL A 361 -1.30 2.91 33.38
C VAL A 361 0.05 3.16 34.05
N ALA A 362 0.70 2.07 34.48
CA ALA A 362 1.97 2.14 35.18
C ALA A 362 3.06 2.79 34.30
N GLY A 363 3.95 3.56 34.95
CA GLY A 363 5.13 4.13 34.30
C GLY A 363 4.89 5.40 33.48
N VAL A 364 3.65 5.93 33.41
CA VAL A 364 3.33 7.17 32.67
C VAL A 364 3.51 8.39 33.58
N PRO A 365 4.50 9.27 33.35
CA PRO A 365 4.68 10.49 34.15
C PRO A 365 3.54 11.50 33.97
N ALA A 366 3.49 12.48 34.85
CA ALA A 366 2.62 13.65 34.69
C ALA A 366 2.93 14.43 33.39
N ALA A 367 1.97 15.23 32.93
CA ALA A 367 2.17 16.11 31.77
C ALA A 367 3.33 17.09 32.02
N GLY A 368 4.04 17.45 30.94
CA GLY A 368 5.21 18.34 31.00
C GLY A 368 6.39 17.85 30.15
N PRO A 369 6.87 16.60 30.34
CA PRO A 369 7.82 15.98 29.43
C PRO A 369 7.28 15.88 28.00
N THR A 370 8.17 15.81 27.01
CA THR A 370 7.78 15.44 25.65
C THR A 370 7.68 13.93 25.55
N PHE A 371 6.47 13.44 25.35
CA PHE A 371 6.21 12.05 25.00
C PHE A 371 6.33 11.93 23.50
N VAL A 372 7.23 11.09 23.04
CA VAL A 372 7.37 10.75 21.63
C VAL A 372 7.85 9.31 21.53
N GLY A 373 7.13 8.51 20.77
CA GLY A 373 7.38 7.08 20.72
C GLY A 373 6.33 6.34 19.91
N SER A 374 6.44 5.03 19.81
CA SER A 374 5.59 4.23 18.94
C SER A 374 4.54 3.45 19.73
N LEU A 375 3.42 3.16 19.09
CA LEU A 375 2.33 2.38 19.69
C LEU A 375 2.18 1.05 18.99
N PHE A 376 2.24 -0.04 19.75
CA PHE A 376 2.09 -1.40 19.26
C PHE A 376 0.75 -1.97 19.72
N ALA A 377 0.01 -2.58 18.80
CA ALA A 377 -1.22 -3.30 19.12
C ALA A 377 -1.06 -4.79 18.79
N THR A 378 -1.31 -5.66 19.78
CA THR A 378 -1.30 -7.11 19.62
C THR A 378 -2.63 -7.70 20.10
N PRO A 379 -3.33 -8.48 19.27
CA PRO A 379 -4.59 -9.10 19.65
C PRO A 379 -4.35 -10.39 20.42
N SER A 380 -5.18 -10.69 21.41
CA SER A 380 -5.10 -11.96 22.17
C SER A 380 -5.31 -13.21 21.30
N GLY A 381 -6.05 -13.07 20.20
CA GLY A 381 -6.27 -14.13 19.20
C GLY A 381 -5.11 -14.37 18.23
N GLY A 382 -4.00 -13.61 18.34
CA GLY A 382 -2.78 -13.83 17.56
C GLY A 382 -2.80 -13.36 16.11
N ASP A 383 -3.89 -12.77 15.63
CA ASP A 383 -4.03 -12.24 14.27
C ASP A 383 -4.85 -10.93 14.23
N VAL A 384 -4.39 -9.96 13.43
CA VAL A 384 -4.99 -8.62 13.32
C VAL A 384 -6.03 -8.46 12.22
N SER A 385 -6.50 -9.54 11.59
CA SER A 385 -7.57 -9.44 10.57
C SER A 385 -8.83 -8.80 11.15
N GLY A 386 -9.46 -7.91 10.38
CA GLY A 386 -10.61 -7.14 10.85
C GLY A 386 -10.27 -5.92 11.70
N LEU A 387 -8.98 -5.62 11.93
CA LEU A 387 -8.55 -4.48 12.77
C LEU A 387 -7.88 -3.38 11.97
N PHE A 388 -8.09 -2.15 12.42
CA PHE A 388 -7.38 -0.96 11.99
C PHE A 388 -6.81 -0.21 13.19
N LEU A 389 -5.60 0.31 13.02
CA LEU A 389 -4.95 1.24 13.94
C LEU A 389 -4.42 2.42 13.13
N GLY A 390 -4.85 3.63 13.48
CA GLY A 390 -4.37 4.88 12.91
C GLY A 390 -4.11 5.92 14.00
N GLY A 391 -3.40 6.98 13.62
CA GLY A 391 -3.16 8.12 14.48
C GLY A 391 -3.25 9.42 13.71
N ARG A 392 -3.80 10.47 14.34
CA ARG A 392 -3.69 11.85 13.86
C ARG A 392 -2.92 12.64 14.88
N THR A 393 -1.73 13.11 14.51
CA THR A 393 -1.02 14.10 15.34
C THR A 393 -1.48 15.48 14.95
N VAL A 394 -1.98 16.22 15.93
CA VAL A 394 -2.58 17.53 15.74
C VAL A 394 -1.88 18.60 16.56
N ASN A 395 -1.91 19.84 16.07
CA ASN A 395 -1.60 21.05 16.82
C ASN A 395 -2.70 22.12 16.62
N PRO A 396 -2.97 22.97 17.61
CA PRO A 396 -3.97 24.03 17.47
C PRO A 396 -3.51 25.14 16.51
N GLY A 397 -4.43 25.69 15.73
CA GLY A 397 -4.15 26.82 14.83
C GLY A 397 -5.28 27.13 13.84
N GLY A 398 -5.33 28.37 13.35
CA GLY A 398 -6.30 28.77 12.31
C GLY A 398 -7.76 28.71 12.76
N GLY A 399 -8.03 28.77 14.07
CA GLY A 399 -9.37 28.60 14.63
C GLY A 399 -9.78 27.14 14.92
N GLY A 400 -8.96 26.17 14.50
CA GLY A 400 -9.18 24.74 14.72
C GLY A 400 -7.87 24.02 15.01
N ARG A 401 -7.66 22.89 14.33
CA ARG A 401 -6.44 22.07 14.44
C ARG A 401 -5.82 21.85 13.05
N TYR A 402 -4.50 21.81 13.01
CA TYR A 402 -3.75 21.24 11.90
C TYR A 402 -3.37 19.81 12.25
N GLY A 403 -3.39 18.88 11.31
CA GLY A 403 -3.38 17.46 11.61
C GLY A 403 -2.97 16.58 10.45
N LEU A 404 -1.94 15.78 10.71
CA LEU A 404 -1.47 14.76 9.78
C LEU A 404 -1.85 13.37 10.28
N PHE A 405 -2.35 12.52 9.37
CA PHE A 405 -2.81 11.17 9.67
C PHE A 405 -1.86 10.12 9.12
N TYR A 406 -1.66 9.06 9.88
CA TYR A 406 -0.85 7.92 9.49
C TYR A 406 -1.45 6.63 10.04
N VAL A 407 -1.17 5.54 9.33
CA VAL A 407 -1.71 4.21 9.66
C VAL A 407 -0.61 3.31 10.18
N ALA A 408 -0.98 2.36 11.04
CA ALA A 408 -0.06 1.38 11.53
C ALA A 408 0.38 0.41 10.42
N ARG A 409 1.63 -0.03 10.48
CA ARG A 409 2.18 -1.08 9.62
C ARG A 409 1.96 -2.45 10.29
N PRO A 410 1.38 -3.44 9.59
CA PRO A 410 1.30 -4.80 10.11
C PRO A 410 2.69 -5.44 10.28
N PHE A 411 2.85 -6.23 11.34
CA PHE A 411 4.11 -6.92 11.62
C PHE A 411 4.56 -7.80 10.44
N GLY A 412 5.86 -7.87 10.20
CA GLY A 412 6.47 -8.66 9.15
C GLY A 412 6.41 -8.01 7.77
N THR A 413 5.69 -6.89 7.58
CA THR A 413 5.61 -6.21 6.26
C THR A 413 6.92 -5.52 5.86
N SER A 414 7.79 -5.19 6.82
CA SER A 414 9.09 -4.57 6.56
C SER A 414 10.29 -5.42 7.00
N ALA A 415 10.10 -6.51 7.75
CA ALA A 415 11.20 -7.40 8.16
C ALA A 415 11.99 -8.00 6.98
N GLY A 416 11.31 -8.22 5.84
CA GLY A 416 11.93 -8.70 4.59
C GLY A 416 12.58 -7.61 3.75
N ALA A 417 12.29 -6.33 4.01
CA ALA A 417 12.85 -5.21 3.25
C ALA A 417 14.30 -4.94 3.69
N SER A 418 15.22 -4.84 2.72
CA SER A 418 16.58 -4.37 2.96
C SER A 418 16.69 -2.86 2.86
N GLU A 419 15.78 -2.21 2.14
CA GLU A 419 15.77 -0.77 1.94
C GLU A 419 14.36 -0.19 1.85
N ALA A 420 14.26 1.10 2.09
CA ALA A 420 13.06 1.90 1.92
C ALA A 420 13.44 3.28 1.36
N TRP A 421 12.51 3.94 0.68
CA TRP A 421 12.74 5.26 0.09
C TRP A 421 11.74 6.28 0.63
N LEU A 422 12.18 7.53 0.79
CA LEU A 422 11.36 8.67 1.17
C LEU A 422 11.54 9.76 0.12
N TYR A 423 10.45 10.17 -0.52
CA TYR A 423 10.46 11.12 -1.64
C TYR A 423 9.82 12.46 -1.25
N GLY A 424 10.17 13.52 -1.97
CA GLY A 424 9.57 14.84 -1.78
C GLY A 424 10.07 15.58 -0.54
N LEU A 425 11.28 15.27 -0.05
CA LEU A 425 11.88 16.00 1.05
C LEU A 425 12.23 17.42 0.60
N GLN A 426 11.96 18.40 1.45
CA GLN A 426 12.17 19.83 1.17
C GLN A 426 12.77 20.56 2.39
N GLN A 427 13.61 21.55 2.10
CA GLN A 427 14.24 22.45 3.07
C GLN A 427 14.45 23.83 2.43
N ASP A 428 13.53 24.75 2.71
CA ASP A 428 13.55 26.11 2.19
C ASP A 428 12.96 27.10 3.21
N ALA A 429 12.57 28.30 2.77
CA ALA A 429 11.98 29.31 3.66
C ALA A 429 10.57 28.92 4.15
N GLU A 430 9.86 28.08 3.40
CA GLU A 430 8.50 27.65 3.68
C GLU A 430 8.41 26.21 4.18
N ASN A 431 9.46 25.40 4.04
CA ASN A 431 9.41 23.97 4.32
C ASN A 431 10.64 23.48 5.09
N ARG A 432 10.41 22.55 6.00
CA ARG A 432 11.47 21.74 6.63
C ARG A 432 11.06 20.29 6.72
N THR A 433 12.02 19.39 6.59
CA THR A 433 11.76 17.95 6.65
C THR A 433 12.32 17.34 7.93
N ASN A 434 11.45 16.71 8.73
CA ASN A 434 11.88 15.80 9.78
C ASN A 434 11.85 14.37 9.24
N LEU A 435 12.81 13.53 9.61
CA LEU A 435 12.82 12.10 9.27
C LEU A 435 12.83 11.28 10.56
N ALA A 436 11.99 10.26 10.63
CA ALA A 436 11.89 9.39 11.79
C ALA A 436 12.11 7.93 11.40
N LEU A 437 12.65 7.18 12.36
CA LEU A 437 12.98 5.77 12.26
C LEU A 437 12.40 5.05 13.47
N LEU A 438 11.85 3.86 13.23
CA LEU A 438 11.32 2.96 14.24
C LEU A 438 11.85 1.56 13.96
N ALA A 439 12.45 0.90 14.94
CA ALA A 439 12.67 -0.54 14.91
C ALA A 439 11.43 -1.24 15.49
N THR A 440 10.80 -2.14 14.76
CA THR A 440 9.50 -2.68 15.19
C THR A 440 9.60 -3.72 16.31
N GLY A 441 10.75 -4.37 16.48
CA GLY A 441 10.98 -5.37 17.53
C GLY A 441 10.15 -6.65 17.37
N GLU A 442 9.60 -6.91 16.19
CA GLU A 442 8.67 -8.02 15.91
C GLU A 442 9.37 -9.37 15.64
N THR A 443 10.71 -9.38 15.51
CA THR A 443 11.50 -10.58 15.20
C THR A 443 12.28 -11.07 16.42
N ASP A 444 12.99 -10.17 17.09
CA ASP A 444 13.79 -10.46 18.28
C ASP A 444 14.02 -9.18 19.09
N THR A 445 14.80 -9.26 20.17
CA THR A 445 15.15 -8.10 21.00
C THR A 445 16.43 -7.39 20.55
N ALA A 446 17.07 -7.84 19.47
CA ALA A 446 18.33 -7.27 19.00
C ALA A 446 18.10 -5.92 18.30
N PRO A 447 19.07 -4.99 18.37
CA PRO A 447 18.94 -3.71 17.69
C PRO A 447 18.95 -3.86 16.16
N VAL A 448 18.36 -2.86 15.50
CA VAL A 448 18.50 -2.64 14.05
C VAL A 448 19.46 -1.50 13.82
N THR A 449 20.40 -1.68 12.91
CA THR A 449 21.25 -0.60 12.40
C THR A 449 20.78 -0.22 11.01
N LEU A 450 20.45 1.06 10.85
CA LEU A 450 20.00 1.66 9.60
C LEU A 450 21.07 2.64 9.07
N ARG A 451 21.12 2.79 7.76
CA ARG A 451 21.86 3.82 7.03
C ARG A 451 20.86 4.72 6.33
N VAL A 452 20.97 6.03 6.51
CA VAL A 452 20.17 7.00 5.74
C VAL A 452 21.07 7.72 4.75
N GLU A 453 20.84 7.53 3.46
CA GLU A 453 21.52 8.23 2.36
C GLU A 453 20.61 9.35 1.85
N LEU A 454 21.08 10.60 1.88
CA LEU A 454 20.34 11.78 1.41
C LEU A 454 20.85 12.17 0.03
N PHE A 455 19.96 12.22 -0.95
CA PHE A 455 20.27 12.61 -2.32
C PHE A 455 19.76 14.02 -2.58
N ASP A 456 20.61 14.86 -3.18
CA ASP A 456 20.22 16.17 -3.68
C ASP A 456 19.31 15.99 -4.90
N GLY A 457 18.06 16.41 -4.78
CA GLY A 457 17.07 16.29 -5.84
C GLY A 457 17.41 17.12 -7.08
N ALA A 458 18.19 18.19 -6.97
CA ALA A 458 18.56 19.01 -8.12
C ALA A 458 19.62 18.32 -9.00
N THR A 459 20.55 17.58 -8.38
CA THR A 459 21.73 17.03 -9.06
C THR A 459 21.75 15.51 -9.13
N GLY A 460 20.94 14.83 -8.31
CA GLY A 460 20.97 13.38 -8.09
C GLY A 460 22.20 12.86 -7.35
N SER A 461 23.05 13.76 -6.85
CA SER A 461 24.25 13.38 -6.12
C SER A 461 23.90 12.95 -4.69
N LEU A 462 24.61 11.96 -4.17
CA LEU A 462 24.59 11.64 -2.74
C LEU A 462 25.18 12.83 -1.97
N ALA A 463 24.35 13.52 -1.20
CA ALA A 463 24.73 14.72 -0.45
C ALA A 463 25.24 14.39 0.95
N ALA A 464 24.69 13.37 1.61
CA ALA A 464 25.12 12.94 2.93
C ALA A 464 24.74 11.48 3.22
N THR A 465 25.48 10.88 4.16
CA THR A 465 25.16 9.57 4.75
C THR A 465 25.11 9.71 6.26
N VAL A 466 24.00 9.30 6.87
CA VAL A 466 23.78 9.29 8.32
C VAL A 466 23.79 7.84 8.81
N GLU A 467 24.71 7.54 9.71
CA GLU A 467 24.93 6.21 10.29
C GLU A 467 25.36 6.29 11.76
N GLY A 468 25.45 5.13 12.42
CA GLY A 468 25.97 5.00 13.77
C GLY A 468 24.87 5.11 14.83
N ALA A 469 25.18 5.78 15.94
CA ALA A 469 24.26 5.86 17.09
C ALA A 469 22.93 6.56 16.75
N ALA A 470 22.94 7.55 15.83
CA ALA A 470 21.73 8.27 15.41
C ALA A 470 20.72 7.38 14.64
N THR A 471 21.15 6.23 14.14
CA THR A 471 20.36 5.33 13.30
C THR A 471 20.47 3.86 13.74
N THR A 472 20.95 3.61 14.97
CA THR A 472 20.95 2.30 15.60
C THR A 472 19.90 2.30 16.70
N LEU A 473 18.88 1.48 16.53
CA LEU A 473 17.70 1.47 17.39
C LEU A 473 17.57 0.12 18.08
N ALA A 474 17.38 0.12 19.39
CA ALA A 474 16.94 -1.07 20.11
C ALA A 474 15.56 -1.53 19.59
N ALA A 475 15.19 -2.79 19.87
CA ALA A 475 13.87 -3.28 19.53
C ALA A 475 12.77 -2.36 20.12
N ARG A 476 11.78 -1.98 19.29
CA ARG A 476 10.69 -1.06 19.63
C ARG A 476 11.09 0.40 19.88
N GLN A 477 12.36 0.75 19.72
CA GLN A 477 12.82 2.13 19.88
C GLN A 477 12.45 2.98 18.66
N PHE A 478 12.13 4.24 18.94
CA PHE A 478 11.84 5.30 17.99
C PHE A 478 12.93 6.39 18.07
N THR A 479 13.29 6.97 16.93
CA THR A 479 14.07 8.23 16.90
C THR A 479 13.60 9.14 15.77
N GLN A 480 13.76 10.45 15.96
CA GLN A 480 13.50 11.45 14.95
C GLN A 480 14.71 12.39 14.80
N ILE A 481 15.09 12.62 13.56
CA ILE A 481 16.07 13.61 13.15
C ILE A 481 15.32 14.81 12.58
N SER A 482 15.27 15.90 13.35
CA SER A 482 14.61 17.14 12.95
C SER A 482 15.42 17.88 11.88
N ALA A 483 14.73 18.51 10.93
CA ALA A 483 15.34 19.28 9.82
C ALA A 483 16.52 18.54 9.17
N ILE A 484 16.32 17.26 8.79
CA ILE A 484 17.41 16.34 8.42
C ILE A 484 18.28 16.89 7.28
N LEU A 485 17.68 17.54 6.27
CA LEU A 485 18.40 18.18 5.18
C LEU A 485 19.26 19.34 5.69
N GLN A 486 18.72 20.22 6.54
CA GLN A 486 19.52 21.29 7.14
C GLN A 486 20.66 20.77 8.00
N THR A 487 20.42 19.70 8.77
CA THR A 487 21.38 19.13 9.73
C THR A 487 22.54 18.42 9.03
N TYR A 488 22.27 17.63 7.99
CA TYR A 488 23.27 16.77 7.36
C TYR A 488 23.66 17.17 5.93
N ALA A 489 22.82 17.93 5.23
CA ALA A 489 23.02 18.34 3.84
C ALA A 489 22.57 19.80 3.59
N PRO A 490 23.14 20.80 4.29
CA PRO A 490 22.57 22.16 4.39
C PRO A 490 22.43 22.91 3.05
N ASN A 491 23.12 22.46 2.00
CA ASN A 491 23.00 23.02 0.65
C ASN A 491 21.87 22.40 -0.18
N VAL A 492 21.25 21.33 0.31
CA VAL A 492 20.15 20.62 -0.37
C VAL A 492 18.82 21.27 0.01
N ARG A 493 18.14 21.80 -1.01
CA ARG A 493 16.82 22.43 -0.85
C ARG A 493 15.66 21.47 -1.04
N GLN A 494 15.89 20.42 -1.83
CA GLN A 494 14.90 19.39 -2.12
C GLN A 494 15.64 18.10 -2.46
N GLY A 495 15.08 16.96 -2.07
CA GLY A 495 15.74 15.68 -2.25
C GLY A 495 14.89 14.48 -1.85
N TYR A 496 15.53 13.33 -1.84
CA TYR A 496 14.95 12.07 -1.39
C TYR A 496 15.96 11.30 -0.54
N ALA A 497 15.49 10.36 0.25
CA ALA A 497 16.34 9.54 1.11
C ALA A 497 16.17 8.05 0.82
N ARG A 498 17.27 7.31 0.94
CA ARG A 498 17.27 5.84 1.03
C ARG A 498 17.59 5.44 2.45
N VAL A 499 16.76 4.60 3.05
CA VAL A 499 17.00 3.99 4.35
C VAL A 499 17.33 2.52 4.12
N THR A 500 18.56 2.11 4.41
CA THR A 500 19.02 0.72 4.22
C THR A 500 19.28 0.06 5.57
N ARG A 501 18.77 -1.15 5.79
CA ARG A 501 19.14 -1.95 6.96
C ARG A 501 20.51 -2.58 6.76
N THR A 502 21.47 -2.19 7.58
CA THR A 502 22.86 -2.67 7.53
C THR A 502 23.18 -3.68 8.63
N GLY A 503 22.34 -3.80 9.66
CA GLY A 503 22.46 -4.78 10.73
C GLY A 503 21.13 -5.05 11.45
N GLY A 504 21.04 -6.19 12.14
CA GLY A 504 19.83 -6.64 12.85
C GLY A 504 18.80 -7.33 11.95
N ALA A 505 17.89 -8.10 12.55
CA ALA A 505 16.87 -8.87 11.84
C ALA A 505 15.46 -8.26 11.94
N ASN A 506 15.22 -7.40 12.94
CA ASN A 506 13.94 -6.72 13.12
C ASN A 506 13.53 -5.89 11.89
N GLY A 507 12.21 -5.79 11.70
CA GLY A 507 11.62 -4.83 10.76
C GLY A 507 11.86 -3.40 11.21
N PHE A 508 11.73 -2.47 10.26
CA PHE A 508 11.78 -1.04 10.55
C PHE A 508 10.64 -0.31 9.86
N VAL A 509 10.30 0.87 10.38
CA VAL A 509 9.45 1.86 9.70
C VAL A 509 10.26 3.15 9.60
N ALA A 510 10.29 3.72 8.41
CA ALA A 510 10.78 5.07 8.19
C ALA A 510 9.63 5.95 7.69
N TYR A 511 9.63 7.21 8.08
CA TYR A 511 8.75 8.20 7.48
C TYR A 511 9.40 9.57 7.56
N ALA A 512 8.89 10.50 6.78
CA ALA A 512 9.24 11.90 6.87
C ALA A 512 7.98 12.76 7.09
N VAL A 513 8.18 13.95 7.63
CA VAL A 513 7.16 14.98 7.70
C VAL A 513 7.73 16.25 7.08
N VAL A 514 7.14 16.70 5.98
CA VAL A 514 7.47 18.00 5.39
C VAL A 514 6.56 19.04 6.02
N ASN A 515 7.10 19.85 6.90
CA ASN A 515 6.34 20.80 7.70
C ASN A 515 6.29 22.17 7.00
N ASP A 516 5.15 22.84 7.06
CA ASP A 516 5.00 24.25 6.67
C ASP A 516 5.68 25.15 7.72
N GLY A 517 6.81 25.73 7.34
CA GLY A 517 7.71 26.51 8.17
C GLY A 517 9.17 26.07 7.95
N GLY A 518 10.03 26.98 7.50
CA GLY A 518 11.46 26.71 7.32
C GLY A 518 12.21 26.40 8.62
N GLN A 519 11.65 26.83 9.77
CA GLN A 519 12.13 26.54 11.13
C GLN A 519 10.98 26.18 12.08
N PRO A 520 11.26 25.51 13.21
CA PRO A 520 10.24 25.26 14.24
C PRO A 520 9.55 26.55 14.71
N GLY A 521 8.22 26.50 14.87
CA GLY A 521 7.42 27.66 15.30
C GLY A 521 7.14 28.71 14.23
N GLN A 522 7.67 28.54 13.01
CA GLN A 522 7.30 29.37 11.86
C GLN A 522 6.11 28.79 11.13
N ARG A 523 5.33 29.68 10.52
CA ARG A 523 4.14 29.38 9.73
C ARG A 523 3.15 28.43 10.44
N SER A 524 2.27 27.72 9.74
CA SER A 524 1.25 26.88 10.39
C SER A 524 1.87 25.76 11.23
N GLY A 525 3.09 25.33 10.89
CA GLY A 525 3.73 24.15 11.46
C GLY A 525 3.10 22.84 11.00
N ASP A 526 2.09 22.90 10.14
CA ASP A 526 1.34 21.74 9.67
C ASP A 526 2.23 20.79 8.86
N GLY A 527 1.96 19.49 8.95
CA GLY A 527 2.85 18.44 8.47
C GLY A 527 2.27 17.61 7.32
N ALA A 528 2.97 17.55 6.20
CA ALA A 528 2.73 16.56 5.17
C ALA A 528 3.43 15.24 5.51
N PHE A 529 2.66 14.20 5.88
CA PHE A 529 3.21 12.86 6.15
C PHE A 529 3.69 12.19 4.85
N VAL A 530 4.94 11.75 4.85
CA VAL A 530 5.57 10.99 3.77
C VAL A 530 5.90 9.60 4.29
N ALA A 531 5.09 8.61 3.91
CA ALA A 531 5.35 7.22 4.25
C ALA A 531 6.58 6.69 3.51
N MET A 532 7.32 5.75 4.13
CA MET A 532 8.30 4.98 3.37
C MET A 532 7.67 4.23 2.21
N SER A 533 8.34 4.30 1.07
CA SER A 533 8.11 3.46 -0.10
C SER A 533 8.99 2.22 -0.01
N LEU A 534 8.37 1.06 -0.03
CA LEU A 534 9.03 -0.23 -0.17
C LEU A 534 8.76 -0.77 -1.57
N ASP A 535 9.75 -1.44 -2.17
CA ASP A 535 9.46 -2.26 -3.35
C ASP A 535 8.82 -3.57 -2.88
N THR A 536 7.49 -3.55 -2.85
CA THR A 536 6.68 -4.69 -2.43
C THR A 536 6.20 -5.50 -3.63
N SER A 537 6.58 -5.09 -4.84
CA SER A 537 6.19 -5.76 -6.07
C SER A 537 6.74 -7.17 -6.08
N LEU A 538 5.88 -8.11 -6.46
CA LEU A 538 6.25 -9.47 -6.75
C LEU A 538 6.21 -9.62 -8.26
N SER A 539 7.32 -10.06 -8.86
CA SER A 539 7.36 -10.48 -10.26
C SER A 539 8.38 -11.61 -10.40
N VAL A 540 7.90 -12.82 -10.68
CA VAL A 540 8.75 -14.00 -10.81
C VAL A 540 8.28 -14.84 -11.99
N THR A 541 9.23 -15.18 -12.85
CA THR A 541 8.99 -16.10 -13.97
C THR A 541 9.69 -17.42 -13.71
N PHE A 542 8.96 -18.52 -13.91
CA PHE A 542 9.47 -19.87 -13.92
C PHE A 542 9.26 -20.48 -15.30
N SER A 543 10.22 -21.28 -15.76
CA SER A 543 10.07 -22.05 -16.99
C SER A 543 10.86 -23.34 -16.94
N GLY A 544 10.41 -24.32 -17.72
CA GLY A 544 11.02 -25.63 -17.78
C GLY A 544 10.19 -26.56 -18.65
N THR A 545 10.03 -27.80 -18.22
CA THR A 545 9.36 -28.81 -19.01
C THR A 545 8.36 -29.60 -18.20
N TRP A 546 7.39 -30.16 -18.89
CA TRP A 546 6.53 -31.21 -18.38
C TRP A 546 6.79 -32.50 -19.18
N ASN A 547 6.67 -33.63 -18.52
CA ASN A 547 6.88 -34.95 -19.09
C ASN A 547 5.81 -35.92 -18.58
N ASN A 548 5.03 -36.48 -19.49
CA ASN A 548 4.14 -37.60 -19.23
C ASN A 548 4.94 -38.89 -19.31
N THR A 549 5.29 -39.44 -18.16
CA THR A 549 6.14 -40.62 -18.05
C THR A 549 5.42 -41.92 -18.42
N THR A 550 4.09 -41.89 -18.54
CA THR A 550 3.28 -43.05 -18.96
C THR A 550 3.24 -43.21 -20.47
N PHE A 551 3.06 -42.11 -21.21
CA PHE A 551 2.88 -42.15 -22.68
C PHE A 551 4.00 -41.45 -23.47
N GLY A 552 5.03 -40.91 -22.81
CA GLY A 552 6.22 -40.34 -23.44
C GLY A 552 6.02 -38.97 -24.12
N SER A 553 4.87 -38.33 -23.94
CA SER A 553 4.64 -36.96 -24.41
C SER A 553 5.30 -35.96 -23.47
N SER A 554 5.80 -34.85 -24.00
CA SER A 554 6.44 -33.79 -23.22
C SER A 554 6.32 -32.44 -23.92
N GLY A 555 6.64 -31.37 -23.20
CA GLY A 555 6.64 -30.03 -23.75
C GLY A 555 7.19 -28.98 -22.79
N ALA A 556 7.23 -27.74 -23.26
CA ALA A 556 7.61 -26.61 -22.44
C ALA A 556 6.52 -26.28 -21.42
N ALA A 557 6.92 -25.72 -20.29
CA ALA A 557 6.03 -25.24 -19.25
C ALA A 557 6.53 -23.91 -18.71
N SER A 558 5.63 -22.98 -18.40
CA SER A 558 5.97 -21.71 -17.76
C SER A 558 4.92 -21.28 -16.75
N LEU A 559 5.36 -20.55 -15.73
CA LEU A 559 4.53 -19.93 -14.72
C LEU A 559 5.07 -18.52 -14.46
N VAL A 560 4.27 -17.51 -14.76
CA VAL A 560 4.55 -16.11 -14.42
C VAL A 560 3.69 -15.75 -13.22
N ILE A 561 4.28 -15.11 -12.22
CA ILE A 561 3.61 -14.68 -11.00
C ILE A 561 3.89 -13.21 -10.84
N SER A 562 2.85 -12.41 -10.66
CA SER A 562 2.97 -11.00 -10.33
C SER A 562 2.08 -10.64 -9.15
N GLY A 563 2.39 -9.59 -8.39
CA GLY A 563 1.57 -9.23 -7.24
C GLY A 563 2.22 -8.22 -6.30
N ASP A 564 1.74 -8.21 -5.07
CA ASP A 564 2.19 -7.32 -4.00
C ASP A 564 2.31 -8.07 -2.67
N THR A 565 3.51 -8.04 -2.10
CA THR A 565 3.84 -8.66 -0.81
C THR A 565 3.27 -7.92 0.40
N TYR A 566 2.90 -6.66 0.24
CA TYR A 566 2.25 -5.90 1.30
C TYR A 566 0.76 -6.25 1.40
N THR A 567 0.03 -6.11 0.29
CA THR A 567 -1.41 -6.46 0.25
C THR A 567 -1.66 -7.95 0.23
N GLN A 568 -0.62 -8.77 0.09
CA GLN A 568 -0.74 -10.24 0.04
C GLN A 568 -1.55 -10.72 -1.17
N GLN A 569 -1.62 -9.92 -2.24
CA GLN A 569 -2.36 -10.26 -3.47
C GLN A 569 -1.42 -10.70 -4.58
N TYR A 570 -1.86 -11.64 -5.41
CA TYR A 570 -1.11 -12.08 -6.58
C TYR A 570 -2.03 -12.40 -7.76
N THR A 571 -1.43 -12.38 -8.94
CA THR A 571 -1.92 -13.03 -10.14
C THR A 571 -0.86 -14.01 -10.64
N SER A 572 -1.29 -15.09 -11.27
CA SER A 572 -0.39 -16.00 -11.95
C SER A 572 -0.94 -16.40 -13.31
N THR A 573 -0.03 -16.63 -14.24
CA THR A 573 -0.33 -17.13 -15.58
C THR A 573 0.49 -18.38 -15.81
N SER A 574 -0.17 -19.50 -16.09
CA SER A 574 0.49 -20.75 -16.44
C SER A 574 0.25 -21.11 -17.89
N THR A 575 1.31 -21.55 -18.58
CA THR A 575 1.27 -21.90 -20.00
C THR A 575 2.02 -23.20 -20.22
N LEU A 576 1.49 -24.07 -21.09
CA LEU A 576 2.22 -25.21 -21.63
C LEU A 576 2.39 -25.10 -23.13
N GLY A 577 3.46 -25.71 -23.62
CA GLY A 577 3.64 -26.05 -25.02
C GLY A 577 3.69 -27.56 -25.23
N GLY A 578 3.80 -27.97 -26.49
CA GLY A 578 3.93 -29.38 -26.87
C GLY A 578 2.60 -30.09 -27.10
N ASN A 579 2.70 -31.39 -27.38
CA ASN A 579 1.56 -32.24 -27.68
C ASN A 579 1.03 -32.86 -26.38
N VAL A 580 -0.09 -32.35 -25.88
CA VAL A 580 -0.71 -32.79 -24.63
C VAL A 580 -1.72 -33.92 -24.95
N PHE A 581 -1.33 -35.18 -24.75
CA PHE A 581 -2.16 -36.39 -25.00
C PHE A 581 -2.73 -36.49 -26.42
N GLY A 582 -1.94 -36.15 -27.44
CA GLY A 582 -2.38 -36.20 -28.84
C GLY A 582 -3.13 -34.94 -29.30
N SER A 583 -3.19 -33.89 -28.48
CA SER A 583 -3.86 -32.62 -28.78
C SER A 583 -2.90 -31.42 -28.74
N ALA A 584 -3.36 -30.30 -29.31
CA ALA A 584 -2.68 -29.01 -29.18
C ALA A 584 -2.60 -28.56 -27.71
N ALA A 585 -1.64 -27.68 -27.43
CA ALA A 585 -1.46 -27.10 -26.10
C ALA A 585 -2.74 -26.36 -25.63
N PRO A 586 -3.08 -26.44 -24.34
CA PRO A 586 -4.20 -25.70 -23.77
C PRO A 586 -3.97 -24.18 -23.84
N PRO A 587 -5.03 -23.36 -23.79
CA PRO A 587 -4.91 -21.93 -23.52
C PRO A 587 -4.14 -21.67 -22.21
N ALA A 588 -3.57 -20.46 -22.09
CA ALA A 588 -2.98 -20.03 -20.83
C ALA A 588 -4.07 -19.88 -19.76
N GLU A 589 -3.75 -20.28 -18.53
CA GLU A 589 -4.65 -20.13 -17.38
C GLU A 589 -4.21 -18.97 -16.52
N HIS A 590 -5.19 -18.20 -16.05
CA HIS A 590 -4.99 -17.03 -15.22
C HIS A 590 -5.69 -17.23 -13.89
N VAL A 591 -4.94 -17.01 -12.81
CA VAL A 591 -5.37 -17.23 -11.42
C VAL A 591 -5.04 -15.98 -10.63
N SER A 592 -5.90 -15.62 -9.69
CA SER A 592 -5.64 -14.48 -8.81
C SER A 592 -6.14 -14.77 -7.42
N GLY A 593 -5.38 -14.38 -6.41
CA GLY A 593 -5.76 -14.70 -5.05
C GLY A 593 -4.93 -13.98 -4.01
N VAL A 594 -5.11 -14.43 -2.78
CA VAL A 594 -4.43 -13.91 -1.59
C VAL A 594 -3.50 -14.98 -1.05
N PHE A 595 -2.27 -14.61 -0.74
CA PHE A 595 -1.26 -15.49 -0.16
C PHE A 595 -0.98 -15.10 1.28
N THR A 596 -0.73 -16.05 2.19
CA THR A 596 -0.45 -15.71 3.60
C THR A 596 0.88 -16.26 4.11
N LEU A 597 1.37 -15.71 5.21
CA LEU A 597 2.54 -16.25 5.92
C LEU A 597 2.37 -17.70 6.41
N ALA A 598 1.13 -18.16 6.60
CA ALA A 598 0.81 -19.48 7.13
C ALA A 598 0.69 -20.56 6.04
N GLY A 599 0.89 -20.21 4.76
CA GLY A 599 0.48 -21.06 3.65
C GLY A 599 -0.97 -20.78 3.26
N GLY A 600 -1.59 -21.67 2.50
CA GLY A 600 -2.97 -21.45 2.06
C GLY A 600 -3.50 -22.54 1.16
N THR A 601 -4.83 -22.64 1.11
CA THR A 601 -5.55 -23.44 0.13
C THR A 601 -6.27 -22.50 -0.84
N PHE A 602 -6.02 -22.68 -2.13
CA PHE A 602 -6.57 -21.92 -3.23
C PHE A 602 -7.55 -22.82 -3.98
N ALA A 603 -8.76 -22.34 -4.21
CA ALA A 603 -9.75 -23.06 -4.99
C ALA A 603 -10.33 -22.15 -6.06
N GLU A 604 -10.36 -22.62 -7.29
CA GLU A 604 -10.84 -21.86 -8.46
C GLU A 604 -11.54 -22.78 -9.45
N SER A 605 -12.40 -22.22 -10.30
CA SER A 605 -13.04 -22.96 -11.39
C SER A 605 -12.50 -22.46 -12.72
N SER A 606 -12.02 -23.39 -13.55
CA SER A 606 -11.53 -23.12 -14.90
C SER A 606 -12.46 -23.75 -15.93
N ALA A 607 -12.75 -23.01 -17.00
CA ALA A 607 -13.52 -23.52 -18.13
C ALA A 607 -12.84 -24.69 -18.84
N PHE A 608 -11.53 -24.86 -18.66
CA PHE A 608 -10.75 -25.93 -19.25
C PHE A 608 -10.38 -27.02 -18.24
N PHE A 609 -10.01 -26.63 -17.02
CA PHE A 609 -9.50 -27.56 -15.99
C PHE A 609 -10.50 -27.97 -14.91
N GLY A 610 -11.73 -27.45 -14.97
CA GLY A 610 -12.74 -27.71 -13.95
C GLY A 610 -12.39 -27.05 -12.62
N ASN A 611 -12.87 -27.63 -11.53
CA ASN A 611 -12.63 -27.13 -10.20
C ASN A 611 -11.23 -27.55 -9.73
N SER A 612 -10.40 -26.59 -9.38
CA SER A 612 -9.08 -26.80 -8.83
C SER A 612 -9.06 -26.50 -7.34
N SER A 613 -8.27 -27.27 -6.59
CA SER A 613 -7.92 -27.00 -5.20
C SER A 613 -6.45 -27.28 -5.00
N THR A 614 -5.69 -26.31 -4.51
CA THR A 614 -4.28 -26.45 -4.17
C THR A 614 -4.01 -25.92 -2.78
N THR A 615 -3.35 -26.72 -1.96
CA THR A 615 -2.71 -26.26 -0.73
C THR A 615 -1.21 -26.13 -0.93
N VAL A 616 -0.64 -25.01 -0.49
CA VAL A 616 0.81 -24.87 -0.35
C VAL A 616 1.13 -24.53 1.11
N THR A 617 2.08 -25.27 1.69
CA THR A 617 2.47 -25.13 3.09
C THR A 617 3.74 -24.29 3.24
N PRO A 618 4.02 -23.74 4.44
CA PRO A 618 5.19 -22.88 4.66
C PRO A 618 6.56 -23.52 4.36
N ASP A 619 6.67 -24.84 4.39
CA ASP A 619 7.89 -25.59 4.02
C ASP A 619 8.03 -25.79 2.50
N GLY A 620 7.13 -25.24 1.70
CA GLY A 620 7.14 -25.31 0.24
C GLY A 620 6.58 -26.61 -0.32
N ARG A 621 5.86 -27.40 0.47
CA ARG A 621 5.15 -28.58 -0.02
C ARG A 621 3.82 -28.15 -0.64
N ILE A 622 3.45 -28.85 -1.71
CA ILE A 622 2.29 -28.56 -2.52
C ILE A 622 1.45 -29.82 -2.61
N THR A 623 0.14 -29.68 -2.49
CA THR A 623 -0.82 -30.75 -2.69
C THR A 623 -2.05 -30.17 -3.36
N GLY A 624 -2.66 -30.89 -4.30
CA GLY A 624 -3.89 -30.42 -4.90
C GLY A 624 -4.61 -31.46 -5.74
N ALA A 625 -5.77 -31.05 -6.23
CA ALA A 625 -6.62 -31.86 -7.09
C ALA A 625 -7.41 -31.00 -8.07
N LEU A 626 -7.79 -31.61 -9.19
CA LEU A 626 -8.76 -31.12 -10.16
C LEU A 626 -9.96 -32.05 -10.18
N SER A 627 -11.15 -31.52 -10.06
CA SER A 627 -12.42 -32.22 -10.20
C SER A 627 -13.30 -31.55 -11.26
N ASP A 628 -14.38 -32.22 -11.65
CA ASP A 628 -15.40 -31.66 -12.56
C ASP A 628 -14.81 -31.17 -13.88
N ILE A 629 -13.77 -31.86 -14.34
CA ILE A 629 -13.02 -31.49 -15.53
C ILE A 629 -13.95 -31.57 -16.75
N PRO A 630 -14.07 -30.47 -17.55
CA PRO A 630 -14.84 -30.39 -18.79
C PRO A 630 -14.25 -31.21 -19.96
N SER A 631 -13.87 -32.47 -19.71
CA SER A 631 -13.24 -33.38 -20.67
C SER A 631 -14.00 -34.71 -20.74
N PRO A 632 -14.26 -35.24 -21.94
CA PRO A 632 -14.86 -36.57 -22.11
C PRO A 632 -13.90 -37.70 -21.75
N SER A 633 -12.59 -37.44 -21.69
CA SER A 633 -11.57 -38.47 -21.46
C SER A 633 -11.07 -38.50 -20.03
N VAL A 634 -11.06 -37.36 -19.34
CA VAL A 634 -10.41 -37.20 -18.03
C VAL A 634 -11.45 -36.93 -16.95
N SER A 635 -11.34 -37.65 -15.83
CA SER A 635 -12.28 -37.57 -14.72
C SER A 635 -11.80 -36.61 -13.63
N ARG A 636 -10.54 -36.76 -13.21
CA ARG A 636 -9.89 -35.95 -12.17
C ARG A 636 -8.37 -36.00 -12.32
N THR A 637 -7.69 -35.06 -11.67
CA THR A 637 -6.24 -35.05 -11.51
C THR A 637 -5.91 -34.86 -10.04
N THR A 638 -4.86 -35.48 -9.54
CA THR A 638 -4.29 -35.19 -8.22
C THR A 638 -2.81 -34.89 -8.36
N PHE A 639 -2.25 -34.09 -7.46
CA PHE A 639 -0.86 -33.71 -7.55
C PHE A 639 -0.22 -33.37 -6.22
N THR A 640 1.09 -33.54 -6.21
CA THR A 640 1.97 -33.11 -5.12
C THR A 640 3.20 -32.43 -5.69
N GLY A 641 3.88 -31.62 -4.89
CA GLY A 641 5.11 -31.00 -5.36
C GLY A 641 5.92 -30.33 -4.27
N THR A 642 7.04 -29.74 -4.67
CA THR A 642 7.91 -28.93 -3.81
C THR A 642 8.37 -27.62 -4.47
N ILE A 643 8.63 -26.62 -3.64
CA ILE A 643 9.33 -25.37 -3.97
C ILE A 643 10.69 -25.38 -3.28
N VAL A 644 11.78 -25.23 -4.02
CA VAL A 644 13.15 -25.29 -3.48
C VAL A 644 13.99 -24.09 -3.94
N PRO A 645 14.61 -23.33 -3.01
CA PRO A 645 14.28 -23.27 -1.59
C PRO A 645 12.87 -22.66 -1.36
N PRO A 646 12.20 -22.95 -0.23
CA PRO A 646 10.84 -22.46 0.05
C PRO A 646 10.83 -20.96 0.44
N SER A 647 11.03 -20.07 -0.55
CA SER A 647 11.21 -18.61 -0.37
C SER A 647 11.09 -17.80 -1.67
N LEU A 648 11.09 -16.44 -1.60
CA LEU A 648 11.14 -15.54 -2.78
C LEU A 648 12.34 -15.79 -3.69
N GLN A 649 13.37 -16.44 -3.15
CA GLN A 649 14.54 -16.88 -3.88
C GLN A 649 14.41 -18.31 -4.42
N ALA A 650 13.19 -18.86 -4.45
CA ALA A 650 12.89 -20.17 -5.02
C ALA A 650 13.52 -20.28 -6.40
N GLN A 651 14.26 -21.37 -6.59
CA GLN A 651 14.99 -21.63 -7.83
C GLN A 651 14.26 -22.68 -8.66
N THR A 652 13.56 -23.61 -8.00
CA THR A 652 12.94 -24.74 -8.67
C THR A 652 11.58 -25.06 -8.07
N ILE A 653 10.63 -25.37 -8.96
CA ILE A 653 9.32 -25.92 -8.66
C ILE A 653 9.25 -27.29 -9.32
N THR A 654 8.90 -28.31 -8.55
CA THR A 654 8.65 -29.66 -9.07
C THR A 654 7.25 -30.09 -8.70
N ILE A 655 6.47 -30.56 -9.67
CA ILE A 655 5.13 -31.08 -9.49
C ILE A 655 5.01 -32.47 -10.10
N ASP A 656 4.55 -33.42 -9.30
CA ASP A 656 4.16 -34.77 -9.69
C ASP A 656 2.63 -34.85 -9.73
N SER A 657 2.08 -35.26 -10.88
CA SER A 657 0.63 -35.32 -11.13
C SER A 657 0.21 -36.71 -11.60
N THR A 658 -0.94 -37.16 -11.08
CA THR A 658 -1.63 -38.36 -11.54
C THR A 658 -2.98 -37.97 -12.14
N ILE A 659 -3.19 -38.36 -13.40
CA ILE A 659 -4.42 -38.08 -14.16
C ILE A 659 -5.23 -39.35 -14.26
N PHE A 660 -6.51 -39.27 -13.93
CA PHE A 660 -7.43 -40.40 -13.95
C PHE A 660 -8.36 -40.30 -15.15
N PHE A 661 -8.44 -41.37 -15.95
CA PHE A 661 -9.30 -41.39 -17.12
C PHE A 661 -10.71 -41.89 -16.78
N ARG A 662 -11.71 -41.41 -17.51
CA ARG A 662 -13.11 -41.87 -17.37
C ARG A 662 -13.27 -43.33 -17.80
N ALA A 663 -12.48 -43.78 -18.77
CA ALA A 663 -12.46 -45.16 -19.25
C ALA A 663 -11.69 -46.13 -18.31
N GLY A 664 -11.11 -45.63 -17.21
CA GLY A 664 -10.23 -46.40 -16.33
C GLY A 664 -8.74 -46.21 -16.64
N GLY A 665 -7.89 -46.50 -15.65
CA GLY A 665 -6.44 -46.28 -15.73
C GLY A 665 -6.01 -44.85 -15.36
N SER A 666 -4.69 -44.62 -15.35
CA SER A 666 -4.10 -43.33 -15.02
C SER A 666 -2.80 -43.06 -15.77
N ALA A 667 -2.45 -41.79 -15.93
CA ALA A 667 -1.14 -41.34 -16.41
C ALA A 667 -0.38 -40.58 -15.33
N GLN A 668 0.93 -40.72 -15.33
CA GLN A 668 1.86 -40.00 -14.47
C GLN A 668 2.58 -38.90 -15.26
N CYS A 669 2.65 -37.72 -14.66
CA CYS A 669 3.21 -36.54 -15.27
C CYS A 669 4.08 -35.79 -14.27
N VAL A 670 5.27 -35.35 -14.70
CA VAL A 670 6.19 -34.57 -13.89
C VAL A 670 6.47 -33.25 -14.58
N ALA A 671 6.31 -32.14 -13.87
CA ALA A 671 6.68 -30.81 -14.33
C ALA A 671 7.79 -30.24 -13.45
N THR A 672 8.86 -29.78 -14.08
CA THR A 672 9.98 -29.13 -13.39
C THR A 672 10.20 -27.76 -14.01
N LEU A 673 10.02 -26.70 -13.21
CA LEU A 673 10.32 -25.35 -13.62
C LEU A 673 11.47 -24.77 -12.83
N ASN A 674 12.32 -24.02 -13.51
CA ASN A 674 13.35 -23.23 -12.88
C ASN A 674 13.04 -21.74 -13.00
N ARG A 675 13.36 -20.99 -11.95
CA ARG A 675 13.25 -19.53 -11.96
C ARG A 675 14.12 -18.96 -13.06
N ARG A 676 13.58 -17.98 -13.77
CA ARG A 676 14.33 -17.17 -14.73
C ARG A 676 14.72 -15.84 -14.07
N PRO A 677 15.89 -15.29 -14.45
CA PRO A 677 16.31 -13.98 -14.00
C PRO A 677 15.29 -12.90 -14.33
#